data_AF-F3YCN4-F1
#
_entry.id   AF-F3YCN4-F1
#
_cell.length_a   1.000
_cell.length_b   1.000
_cell.length_c   1.000
_cell.angle_alpha   90.00
_cell.angle_beta   90.00
_cell.angle_gamma   90.00
#
_symmetry.space_group_name_H-M   'P 1'
#
loop_
_entity.id
_entity.type
_entity.pdbx_description
1 polymer ?
#
loop_
_entity_poly.entity_id
_entity_poly.type
_entity_poly.pdbx_seq_one_letter_code
_entity_poly.pdbx_strand_id
1 'polypeptide(L)'
;MDQMVLATQKWLNKTYGSVNGFNKVAENGRTGWPTIFALRRALQHEMGITALSDNFGPTTERLFKEQVEPTFNGKGTPKTNIVKILQGGFWCKGINPRVSGSEALDGMYTKFTKEAVEKFQKMAGLSPDGYLSTMLMKALLDMSAFALLGDANIRLMQQELNRKYNAYFGLLPCDGIYQRETNQALIYALQAEIGMDTETANGNYGPGTTAKTPTLVEGNSGNFVKILQWALYVNGFNKSGSFNGSFTSEVGQEVKKFREFMNLNPYTTIADMTVIKGLLSSAGNTDRSATACDMATQLNKQQVQLLKDKGYSIIGRYLTGSVGTGANKKDKNLTTSEIQNITDAGLNIFPIYQDGGWEESYFNKENGAKDGQLAHQAAFNLGFPYGTTIYFAVDVDIQDGDIAGTVLPYIKKVQSVLASKGMYQTGIYGTRNVCQRAVDTGAVKSCFISDMSTGFSGNLGFSMPKEWAFDQFYEHEDLGFPIDKVAVSYRDSGVNQFNTTEESLVQQQAAQLLKKLKWTTLDTVNINLNTEYHIVPTFSVDVYFKVAASWENNNPKAGYSLVVSNGNVDKIKYSDPLQEELNKYSDILKLQGDQQIETVINSLAPTIGNGVIETGICARDGKIGMKFIIKKQIKETIEGHEIQTSLTLTAEIYTTPLNPAPIPVPKYKELYNDIVEGLSTINWGKVALGMGALALMGIAITVAAALAPAIAEFIEGIFTVLNLV
;
A
#
# COMPACT_ATOMS: atom_id res chain seq x y z
N MET A 1 -6.46 -32.18 -18.15
CA MET A 1 -5.58 -32.90 -19.09
C MET A 1 -6.12 -32.65 -20.48
N ASP A 2 -5.32 -32.09 -21.37
CA ASP A 2 -5.68 -31.83 -22.76
C ASP A 2 -5.28 -33.04 -23.63
N GLN A 3 -6.25 -33.62 -24.33
CA GLN A 3 -6.03 -34.82 -25.16
C GLN A 3 -5.20 -34.53 -26.41
N MET A 4 -5.28 -33.33 -26.96
CA MET A 4 -4.52 -32.94 -28.16
C MET A 4 -3.06 -32.67 -27.80
N VAL A 5 -2.80 -32.08 -26.62
CA VAL A 5 -1.45 -31.94 -26.08
C VAL A 5 -0.86 -33.31 -25.75
N LEU A 6 -1.65 -34.22 -25.16
CA LEU A 6 -1.20 -35.60 -24.87
C LEU A 6 -0.80 -36.33 -26.16
N ALA A 7 -1.61 -36.21 -27.22
CA ALA A 7 -1.29 -36.78 -28.51
C ALA A 7 -0.02 -36.18 -29.13
N THR A 8 0.21 -34.87 -28.94
CA THR A 8 1.43 -34.19 -29.36
C THR A 8 2.66 -34.75 -28.64
N GLN A 9 2.59 -34.91 -27.31
CA GLN A 9 3.67 -35.48 -26.50
C GLN A 9 4.01 -36.92 -26.92
N LYS A 10 2.98 -37.75 -27.12
CA LYS A 10 3.14 -39.13 -27.63
C LYS A 10 3.82 -39.17 -28.99
N TRP A 11 3.38 -38.32 -29.92
CA TRP A 11 3.97 -38.24 -31.25
C TRP A 11 5.43 -37.80 -31.20
N LEU A 12 5.76 -36.80 -30.39
CA LEU A 12 7.13 -36.32 -30.17
C LEU A 12 8.05 -37.43 -29.66
N ASN A 13 7.65 -38.12 -28.58
CA ASN A 13 8.42 -39.23 -28.01
C ASN A 13 8.59 -40.39 -29.00
N LYS A 14 7.54 -40.73 -29.75
CA LYS A 14 7.59 -41.80 -30.74
C LYS A 14 8.53 -41.47 -31.91
N THR A 15 8.49 -40.23 -32.39
CA THR A 15 9.19 -39.81 -33.62
C THR A 15 10.65 -39.46 -33.36
N TYR A 16 10.94 -38.76 -32.26
CA TYR A 16 12.27 -38.23 -31.98
C TYR A 16 12.91 -38.80 -30.71
N GLY A 17 12.23 -39.67 -29.96
CA GLY A 17 12.73 -40.18 -28.67
C GLY A 17 14.05 -40.97 -28.72
N SER A 18 14.54 -41.32 -29.92
CA SER A 18 15.84 -41.93 -30.17
C SER A 18 16.87 -40.97 -30.81
N VAL A 19 16.48 -39.74 -31.12
CA VAL A 19 17.36 -38.71 -31.69
C VAL A 19 18.30 -38.19 -30.61
N ASN A 20 19.60 -38.15 -30.93
CA ASN A 20 20.60 -37.64 -29.99
C ASN A 20 20.30 -36.17 -29.62
N GLY A 21 20.29 -35.86 -28.32
CA GLY A 21 19.92 -34.53 -27.79
C GLY A 21 18.41 -34.26 -27.67
N PHE A 22 17.54 -35.16 -28.14
CA PHE A 22 16.10 -35.07 -27.94
C PHE A 22 15.71 -35.70 -26.61
N ASN A 23 15.41 -34.87 -25.61
CA ASN A 23 14.92 -35.36 -24.31
C ASN A 23 13.42 -35.68 -24.43
N LYS A 24 13.03 -36.89 -24.02
CA LYS A 24 11.60 -37.28 -23.98
C LYS A 24 10.81 -36.37 -23.04
N VAL A 25 9.57 -36.11 -23.40
CA VAL A 25 8.61 -35.32 -22.61
C VAL A 25 7.62 -36.24 -21.90
N ALA A 26 7.17 -35.85 -20.70
CA ALA A 26 6.12 -36.58 -19.99
C ALA A 26 4.79 -36.53 -20.79
N GLU A 27 4.17 -37.69 -20.99
CA GLU A 27 2.89 -37.83 -21.71
C GLU A 27 1.71 -37.64 -20.75
N ASN A 28 1.51 -36.41 -20.28
CA ASN A 28 0.54 -36.07 -19.24
C ASN A 28 -0.59 -35.13 -19.72
N GLY A 29 -0.58 -34.74 -20.99
CA GLY A 29 -1.52 -33.79 -21.59
C GLY A 29 -1.54 -32.42 -20.92
N ARG A 30 -0.45 -32.03 -20.25
CA ARG A 30 -0.26 -30.69 -19.70
C ARG A 30 0.66 -29.91 -20.63
N THR A 31 0.21 -28.73 -21.04
CA THR A 31 1.10 -27.75 -21.69
C THR A 31 2.16 -27.27 -20.69
N GLY A 32 3.29 -26.78 -21.19
CA GLY A 32 4.41 -26.29 -20.37
C GLY A 32 5.75 -26.34 -21.09
N TRP A 33 6.77 -25.77 -20.44
CA TRP A 33 8.14 -25.71 -20.97
C TRP A 33 8.67 -27.03 -21.52
N PRO A 34 8.53 -28.19 -20.83
CA PRO A 34 9.01 -29.46 -21.38
C PRO A 34 8.42 -29.82 -22.76
N THR A 35 7.14 -29.55 -22.98
CA THR A 35 6.47 -29.80 -24.27
C THR A 35 6.95 -28.81 -25.34
N ILE A 36 7.07 -27.52 -24.99
CA ILE A 36 7.58 -26.48 -25.91
C ILE A 36 9.05 -26.75 -26.30
N PHE A 37 9.88 -27.13 -25.35
CA PHE A 37 11.27 -27.53 -25.58
C PHE A 37 11.37 -28.73 -26.52
N ALA A 38 10.55 -29.77 -26.32
CA ALA A 38 10.50 -30.90 -27.23
C ALA A 38 10.08 -30.49 -28.66
N LEU A 39 9.08 -29.60 -28.81
CA LEU A 39 8.69 -29.06 -30.12
C LEU A 39 9.83 -28.26 -30.79
N ARG A 40 10.55 -27.42 -30.03
CA ARG A 40 11.72 -26.66 -30.53
C ARG A 40 12.82 -27.59 -31.03
N ARG A 41 13.20 -28.59 -30.22
CA ARG A 41 14.26 -29.54 -30.59
C ARG A 41 13.87 -30.43 -31.78
N ALA A 42 12.60 -30.84 -31.86
CA ALA A 42 12.06 -31.51 -33.04
C ALA A 42 12.20 -30.63 -34.30
N LEU A 43 11.84 -29.34 -34.21
CA LEU A 43 11.98 -28.40 -35.32
C LEU A 43 13.45 -28.24 -35.75
N GLN A 44 14.35 -28.10 -34.77
CA GLN A 44 15.79 -28.00 -35.02
C GLN A 44 16.31 -29.24 -35.76
N HIS A 45 15.91 -30.44 -35.34
CA HIS A 45 16.29 -31.70 -36.00
C HIS A 45 15.76 -31.76 -37.45
N GLU A 46 14.51 -31.37 -37.68
CA GLU A 46 13.90 -31.33 -39.03
C GLU A 46 14.62 -30.35 -39.98
N MET A 47 15.35 -29.36 -39.45
CA MET A 47 16.20 -28.42 -40.19
C MET A 47 17.68 -28.86 -40.25
N GLY A 48 18.01 -30.06 -39.77
CA GLY A 48 19.36 -30.62 -39.84
C GLY A 48 20.32 -30.13 -38.75
N ILE A 49 19.83 -29.45 -37.70
CA ILE A 49 20.65 -29.09 -36.54
C ILE A 49 20.93 -30.35 -35.72
N THR A 50 22.20 -30.65 -35.47
CA THR A 50 22.62 -31.84 -34.71
C THR A 50 22.80 -31.57 -33.22
N ALA A 51 23.26 -30.36 -32.85
CA ALA A 51 23.35 -29.90 -31.47
C ALA A 51 22.05 -29.22 -31.06
N LEU A 52 21.08 -30.01 -30.59
CA LEU A 52 19.75 -29.54 -30.20
C LEU A 52 19.79 -28.74 -28.89
N SER A 53 18.91 -27.75 -28.76
CA SER A 53 18.81 -26.87 -27.58
C SER A 53 17.37 -26.49 -27.26
N ASP A 54 17.12 -26.07 -26.02
CA ASP A 54 15.81 -25.54 -25.61
C ASP A 54 15.46 -24.16 -26.18
N ASN A 55 16.44 -23.49 -26.78
CA ASN A 55 16.27 -22.14 -27.30
C ASN A 55 15.90 -22.12 -28.77
N PHE A 56 14.91 -21.29 -29.12
CA PHE A 56 14.72 -20.84 -30.50
C PHE A 56 15.68 -19.65 -30.75
N GLY A 57 16.97 -19.98 -30.85
CA GLY A 57 18.06 -18.99 -30.98
C GLY A 57 18.43 -18.64 -32.43
N PRO A 58 19.51 -17.85 -32.62
CA PRO A 58 19.88 -17.29 -33.94
C PRO A 58 20.05 -18.32 -35.06
N THR A 59 20.62 -19.50 -34.75
CA THR A 59 20.77 -20.59 -35.73
C THR A 59 19.41 -21.15 -36.16
N THR A 60 18.50 -21.39 -35.20
CA THR A 60 17.14 -21.87 -35.48
C THR A 60 16.37 -20.86 -36.32
N GLU A 61 16.46 -19.57 -35.97
CA GLU A 61 15.80 -18.48 -36.71
C GLU A 61 16.29 -18.38 -38.15
N ARG A 62 17.62 -18.34 -38.35
CA ARG A 62 18.21 -18.26 -39.69
C ARG A 62 17.78 -19.44 -40.55
N LEU A 63 17.90 -20.67 -40.03
CA LEU A 63 17.55 -21.88 -40.79
C LEU A 63 16.05 -21.98 -41.07
N PHE A 64 15.18 -21.59 -40.13
CA PHE A 64 13.74 -21.56 -40.39
C PHE A 64 13.42 -20.55 -41.50
N LYS A 65 13.99 -19.34 -41.42
CA LYS A 65 13.80 -18.28 -42.41
C LYS A 65 14.26 -18.69 -43.81
N GLU A 66 15.41 -19.36 -43.91
CA GLU A 66 16.01 -19.75 -45.19
C GLU A 66 15.36 -21.00 -45.79
N GLN A 67 15.01 -22.00 -44.96
CA GLN A 67 14.64 -23.33 -45.45
C GLN A 67 13.15 -23.66 -45.31
N VAL A 68 12.48 -23.13 -44.29
CA VAL A 68 11.14 -23.58 -43.89
C VAL A 68 10.08 -22.55 -44.28
N GLU A 69 10.27 -21.29 -43.88
CA GLU A 69 9.34 -20.19 -44.14
C GLU A 69 8.94 -20.04 -45.62
N PRO A 70 9.84 -20.20 -46.62
CA PRO A 70 9.45 -20.15 -48.04
C PRO A 70 8.44 -21.24 -48.44
N THR A 71 8.47 -22.41 -47.79
CA THR A 71 7.57 -23.54 -48.12
C THR A 71 6.12 -23.27 -47.73
N PHE A 72 5.88 -22.34 -46.79
CA PHE A 72 4.54 -21.91 -46.39
C PHE A 72 3.97 -20.76 -47.25
N ASN A 73 4.78 -20.20 -48.15
CA ASN A 73 4.41 -19.09 -49.04
C ASN A 73 4.23 -19.51 -50.51
N GLY A 74 3.75 -20.74 -50.73
CA GLY A 74 3.51 -21.28 -52.07
C GLY A 74 4.77 -21.59 -52.89
N LYS A 75 5.98 -21.45 -52.31
CA LYS A 75 7.27 -21.76 -52.97
C LYS A 75 7.77 -23.17 -52.66
N GLY A 76 6.89 -24.08 -52.24
CA GLY A 76 7.22 -25.47 -51.95
C GLY A 76 6.12 -26.18 -51.17
N THR A 77 6.42 -27.40 -50.73
CA THR A 77 5.55 -28.18 -49.85
C THR A 77 6.26 -28.34 -48.50
N PRO A 78 5.68 -27.85 -47.38
CA PRO A 78 6.30 -27.99 -46.08
C PRO A 78 6.41 -29.48 -45.68
N LYS A 79 7.50 -29.84 -45.00
CA LYS A 79 7.69 -31.22 -44.50
C LYS A 79 6.55 -31.60 -43.55
N THR A 80 6.02 -32.81 -43.67
CA THR A 80 4.92 -33.33 -42.82
C THR A 80 5.20 -33.14 -41.33
N ASN A 81 6.41 -33.47 -40.88
CA ASN A 81 6.79 -33.35 -39.47
C ASN A 81 6.84 -31.89 -38.99
N ILE A 82 7.26 -30.94 -39.84
CA ILE A 82 7.22 -29.51 -39.52
C ILE A 82 5.77 -29.03 -39.36
N VAL A 83 4.85 -29.51 -40.20
CA VAL A 83 3.42 -29.21 -40.05
C VAL A 83 2.85 -29.83 -38.76
N LYS A 84 3.26 -31.06 -38.40
CA LYS A 84 2.88 -31.67 -37.11
C LYS A 84 3.40 -30.85 -35.91
N ILE A 85 4.61 -30.29 -36.00
CA ILE A 85 5.16 -29.38 -34.97
C ILE A 85 4.31 -28.10 -34.87
N LEU A 86 3.97 -27.48 -36.01
CA LEU A 86 3.09 -26.31 -36.08
C LEU A 86 1.73 -26.59 -35.42
N GLN A 87 1.07 -27.69 -35.80
CA GLN A 87 -0.20 -28.12 -35.23
C GLN A 87 -0.10 -28.39 -33.71
N GLY A 88 0.98 -29.07 -33.27
CA GLY A 88 1.26 -29.30 -31.85
C GLY A 88 1.48 -28.01 -31.07
N GLY A 89 2.16 -27.03 -31.67
CA GLY A 89 2.30 -25.67 -31.12
C GLY A 89 0.95 -24.97 -30.95
N PHE A 90 0.07 -25.07 -31.94
CA PHE A 90 -1.29 -24.50 -31.82
C PHE A 90 -2.09 -25.14 -30.69
N TRP A 91 -2.05 -26.47 -30.55
CA TRP A 91 -2.69 -27.14 -29.41
C TRP A 91 -2.14 -26.63 -28.08
N CYS A 92 -0.83 -26.43 -27.96
CA CYS A 92 -0.21 -25.88 -26.75
C CYS A 92 -0.65 -24.43 -26.45
N LYS A 93 -1.06 -23.65 -27.47
CA LYS A 93 -1.63 -22.30 -27.33
C LYS A 93 -3.16 -22.27 -27.19
N GLY A 94 -3.84 -23.43 -27.18
CA GLY A 94 -5.30 -23.50 -27.18
C GLY A 94 -5.93 -23.04 -28.49
N ILE A 95 -5.19 -23.07 -29.59
CA ILE A 95 -5.67 -22.78 -30.95
C ILE A 95 -5.95 -24.12 -31.62
N ASN A 96 -7.14 -24.27 -32.21
CA ASN A 96 -7.51 -25.48 -32.93
C ASN A 96 -7.07 -25.39 -34.40
N PRO A 97 -6.06 -26.14 -34.85
CA PRO A 97 -5.61 -26.17 -36.24
C PRO A 97 -6.56 -26.90 -37.20
N ARG A 98 -7.66 -27.49 -36.68
CA ARG A 98 -8.72 -28.18 -37.43
C ARG A 98 -8.13 -29.20 -38.42
N VAL A 99 -7.38 -30.15 -37.86
CA VAL A 99 -6.86 -31.32 -38.59
C VAL A 99 -8.00 -32.08 -39.25
N SER A 100 -7.74 -32.57 -40.47
CA SER A 100 -8.74 -33.15 -41.36
C SER A 100 -8.81 -34.69 -41.27
N GLY A 101 -7.86 -35.32 -40.60
CA GLY A 101 -7.83 -36.76 -40.31
C GLY A 101 -8.39 -37.15 -38.94
N SER A 102 -8.33 -38.45 -38.62
CA SER A 102 -8.65 -38.99 -37.29
C SER A 102 -7.52 -38.83 -36.27
N GLU A 103 -6.35 -38.36 -36.70
CA GLU A 103 -5.18 -38.11 -35.85
C GLU A 103 -5.16 -36.66 -35.34
N ALA A 104 -4.71 -36.46 -34.10
CA ALA A 104 -4.56 -35.11 -33.52
C ALA A 104 -3.50 -34.24 -34.23
N LEU A 105 -2.59 -34.87 -34.98
CA LEU A 105 -1.54 -34.25 -35.79
C LEU A 105 -1.46 -34.98 -37.15
N ASP A 106 -2.15 -34.49 -38.17
CA ASP A 106 -2.17 -35.11 -39.50
C ASP A 106 -0.96 -34.71 -40.37
N GLY A 107 -0.29 -33.60 -40.03
CA GLY A 107 0.86 -33.08 -40.78
C GLY A 107 0.49 -32.53 -42.15
N MET A 108 -0.79 -32.25 -42.40
CA MET A 108 -1.28 -31.66 -43.65
C MET A 108 -1.49 -30.15 -43.50
N TYR A 109 -0.80 -29.36 -44.32
CA TYR A 109 -1.01 -27.92 -44.34
C TYR A 109 -2.22 -27.59 -45.22
N THR A 110 -3.40 -27.55 -44.59
CA THR A 110 -4.67 -27.27 -45.27
C THR A 110 -5.13 -25.83 -45.06
N LYS A 111 -6.24 -25.44 -45.70
CA LYS A 111 -6.90 -24.15 -45.42
C LYS A 111 -7.18 -23.93 -43.92
N PHE A 112 -7.44 -25.01 -43.17
CA PHE A 112 -7.73 -24.94 -41.75
C PHE A 112 -6.51 -24.64 -40.90
N THR A 113 -5.35 -25.20 -41.26
CA THR A 113 -4.08 -24.83 -40.61
C THR A 113 -3.72 -23.38 -40.93
N LYS A 114 -4.00 -22.92 -42.15
CA LYS A 114 -3.87 -21.50 -42.52
C LYS A 114 -4.79 -20.60 -41.70
N GLU A 115 -6.07 -20.95 -41.53
CA GLU A 115 -7.03 -20.23 -40.67
C GLU A 115 -6.54 -20.14 -39.21
N ALA A 116 -5.84 -21.17 -38.71
CA ALA A 116 -5.23 -21.15 -37.38
C ALA A 116 -4.04 -20.18 -37.30
N VAL A 117 -3.23 -20.07 -38.35
CA VAL A 117 -2.18 -19.03 -38.47
C VAL A 117 -2.82 -17.64 -38.47
N GLU A 118 -3.88 -17.41 -39.27
CA GLU A 118 -4.63 -16.15 -39.33
C GLU A 118 -5.20 -15.77 -37.95
N LYS A 119 -5.78 -16.75 -37.24
CA LYS A 119 -6.26 -16.56 -35.87
C LYS A 119 -5.12 -16.15 -34.93
N PHE A 120 -3.97 -16.82 -35.02
CA PHE A 120 -2.82 -16.49 -34.18
C PHE A 120 -2.24 -15.10 -34.49
N GLN A 121 -2.15 -14.72 -35.77
CA GLN A 121 -1.77 -13.38 -36.21
C GLN A 121 -2.69 -12.31 -35.61
N LYS A 122 -4.01 -12.51 -35.71
CA LYS A 122 -4.99 -11.60 -35.09
C LYS A 122 -4.79 -11.51 -33.58
N MET A 123 -4.55 -12.65 -32.91
CA MET A 123 -4.24 -12.65 -31.48
C MET A 123 -2.91 -11.90 -31.20
N ALA A 124 -1.88 -12.02 -32.01
CA ALA A 124 -0.64 -11.29 -31.84
C ALA A 124 -0.72 -9.80 -32.27
N GLY A 125 -1.84 -9.35 -32.85
CA GLY A 125 -2.03 -7.97 -33.33
C GLY A 125 -1.58 -7.73 -34.77
N LEU A 126 -1.17 -8.78 -35.48
CA LEU A 126 -0.72 -8.73 -36.87
C LEU A 126 -1.89 -8.83 -37.86
N SER A 127 -1.62 -8.49 -39.12
CA SER A 127 -2.56 -8.73 -40.23
C SER A 127 -2.78 -10.25 -40.41
N PRO A 128 -4.03 -10.73 -40.49
CA PRO A 128 -4.33 -12.15 -40.64
C PRO A 128 -4.26 -12.60 -42.12
N ASP A 129 -3.06 -12.67 -42.69
CA ASP A 129 -2.83 -13.11 -44.08
C ASP A 129 -2.56 -14.62 -44.22
N GLY A 130 -2.38 -15.31 -43.08
CA GLY A 130 -2.11 -16.74 -42.98
C GLY A 130 -0.69 -17.13 -43.34
N TYR A 131 0.23 -16.17 -43.43
CA TYR A 131 1.65 -16.42 -43.66
C TYR A 131 2.38 -16.77 -42.35
N LEU A 132 2.95 -17.97 -42.28
CA LEU A 132 3.76 -18.41 -41.13
C LEU A 132 5.20 -17.90 -41.27
N SER A 133 5.48 -16.74 -40.67
CA SER A 133 6.84 -16.21 -40.58
C SER A 133 7.67 -16.89 -39.48
N THR A 134 9.00 -16.75 -39.55
CA THR A 134 9.93 -17.19 -38.48
C THR A 134 9.52 -16.60 -37.12
N MET A 135 9.15 -15.32 -37.11
CA MET A 135 8.74 -14.61 -35.89
C MET A 135 7.47 -15.21 -35.27
N LEU A 136 6.47 -15.56 -36.10
CA LEU A 136 5.26 -16.24 -35.65
C LEU A 136 5.56 -17.65 -35.11
N MET A 137 6.40 -18.43 -35.81
CA MET A 137 6.78 -19.76 -35.33
C MET A 137 7.53 -19.69 -33.98
N LYS A 138 8.43 -18.72 -33.83
CA LYS A 138 9.15 -18.48 -32.57
C LYS A 138 8.19 -18.16 -31.42
N ALA A 139 7.21 -17.28 -31.64
CA ALA A 139 6.19 -16.92 -30.64
C ALA A 139 5.21 -18.07 -30.34
N LEU A 140 4.90 -18.90 -31.34
CA LEU A 140 4.08 -20.08 -31.19
C LEU A 140 4.78 -21.14 -30.33
N LEU A 141 6.08 -21.36 -30.55
CA LEU A 141 6.89 -22.27 -29.76
C LEU A 141 7.50 -21.56 -28.55
N ASP A 142 6.69 -20.84 -27.79
CA ASP A 142 7.07 -20.16 -26.55
C ASP A 142 5.96 -20.29 -25.51
N MET A 143 6.19 -19.94 -24.25
CA MET A 143 5.13 -19.95 -23.22
C MET A 143 4.27 -18.67 -23.19
N SER A 144 4.63 -17.64 -23.98
CA SER A 144 3.88 -16.38 -24.12
C SER A 144 2.38 -16.58 -24.35
N ALA A 145 1.52 -15.95 -23.54
CA ALA A 145 0.08 -16.04 -23.70
C ALA A 145 -0.45 -15.00 -24.71
N PHE A 146 -1.31 -15.45 -25.62
CA PHE A 146 -1.97 -14.58 -26.60
C PHE A 146 -3.51 -14.63 -26.48
N ALA A 147 -4.04 -15.42 -25.55
CA ALA A 147 -5.44 -15.35 -25.17
C ALA A 147 -5.61 -14.22 -24.14
N LEU A 148 -6.74 -13.51 -24.16
CA LEU A 148 -7.05 -12.50 -23.15
C LEU A 148 -7.25 -13.19 -21.79
N LEU A 149 -6.47 -12.78 -20.79
CA LEU A 149 -6.53 -13.22 -19.40
C LEU A 149 -6.82 -12.06 -18.43
N GLY A 150 -6.40 -10.84 -18.80
CA GLY A 150 -6.58 -9.64 -17.99
C GLY A 150 -7.43 -8.57 -18.69
N ASP A 151 -6.88 -7.37 -18.76
CA ASP A 151 -7.56 -6.17 -19.24
C ASP A 151 -7.57 -6.08 -20.78
N ALA A 152 -8.75 -5.84 -21.36
CA ALA A 152 -8.93 -5.76 -22.81
C ALA A 152 -8.26 -4.53 -23.46
N ASN A 153 -8.08 -3.43 -22.72
CA ASN A 153 -7.35 -2.26 -23.21
C ASN A 153 -5.83 -2.51 -23.18
N ILE A 154 -5.32 -3.16 -22.14
CA ILE A 154 -3.90 -3.59 -22.09
C ILE A 154 -3.62 -4.56 -23.24
N ARG A 155 -4.56 -5.48 -23.50
CA ARG A 155 -4.50 -6.39 -24.65
C ARG A 155 -4.43 -5.65 -25.98
N LEU A 156 -5.23 -4.59 -26.14
CA LEU A 156 -5.24 -3.76 -27.34
C LEU A 156 -3.92 -3.00 -27.52
N MET A 157 -3.37 -2.46 -26.43
CA MET A 157 -2.01 -1.87 -26.42
C MET A 157 -0.96 -2.87 -26.86
N GLN A 158 -0.93 -4.08 -26.28
CA GLN A 158 0.03 -5.13 -26.63
C GLN A 158 -0.05 -5.50 -28.12
N GLN A 159 -1.26 -5.62 -28.68
CA GLN A 159 -1.45 -5.88 -30.12
C GLN A 159 -0.91 -4.75 -30.98
N GLU A 160 -1.18 -3.51 -30.59
CA GLU A 160 -0.72 -2.35 -31.34
C GLU A 160 0.81 -2.21 -31.30
N LEU A 161 1.41 -2.48 -30.14
CA LEU A 161 2.87 -2.52 -29.98
C LEU A 161 3.48 -3.60 -30.86
N ASN A 162 2.98 -4.84 -30.81
CA ASN A 162 3.43 -5.92 -31.68
C ASN A 162 3.24 -5.57 -33.16
N ARG A 163 2.08 -5.03 -33.55
CA ARG A 163 1.79 -4.67 -34.94
C ARG A 163 2.82 -3.70 -35.51
N LYS A 164 3.23 -2.73 -34.71
CA LYS A 164 3.99 -1.57 -35.19
C LYS A 164 5.49 -1.67 -34.92
N TYR A 165 5.90 -2.26 -33.79
CA TYR A 165 7.28 -2.21 -33.30
C TYR A 165 7.92 -3.59 -33.13
N ASN A 166 7.34 -4.66 -33.69
CA ASN A 166 7.92 -6.01 -33.60
C ASN A 166 9.35 -6.13 -34.13
N ALA A 167 9.83 -5.22 -34.99
CA ALA A 167 11.22 -5.19 -35.43
C ALA A 167 12.22 -4.97 -34.28
N TYR A 168 11.78 -4.34 -33.18
CA TYR A 168 12.62 -4.00 -32.03
C TYR A 168 12.70 -5.11 -30.98
N PHE A 169 11.64 -5.92 -30.83
CA PHE A 169 11.54 -6.89 -29.73
C PHE A 169 10.89 -8.24 -30.10
N GLY A 170 10.52 -8.44 -31.36
CA GLY A 170 9.76 -9.62 -31.81
C GLY A 170 8.27 -9.53 -31.42
N LEU A 171 7.64 -10.68 -31.14
CA LEU A 171 6.26 -10.73 -30.66
C LEU A 171 6.23 -11.06 -29.18
N LEU A 172 5.63 -10.16 -28.42
CA LEU A 172 5.39 -10.33 -26.99
C LEU A 172 3.98 -10.86 -26.72
N PRO A 173 3.72 -11.40 -25.52
CA PRO A 173 2.38 -11.79 -25.09
C PRO A 173 1.36 -10.70 -25.38
N CYS A 174 0.16 -11.12 -25.73
CA CYS A 174 -0.99 -10.24 -25.75
C CYS A 174 -2.10 -10.90 -24.94
N ASP A 175 -2.02 -10.76 -23.64
CA ASP A 175 -2.86 -11.41 -22.65
C ASP A 175 -3.66 -10.41 -21.80
N GLY A 176 -3.43 -9.12 -21.98
CA GLY A 176 -4.07 -8.09 -21.17
C GLY A 176 -3.44 -7.91 -19.78
N ILE A 177 -2.25 -8.47 -19.53
CA ILE A 177 -1.51 -8.28 -18.28
C ILE A 177 -0.33 -7.33 -18.56
N TYR A 178 -0.29 -6.20 -17.83
CA TYR A 178 0.85 -5.30 -17.90
C TYR A 178 1.98 -5.87 -17.05
N GLN A 179 3.15 -6.01 -17.66
CA GLN A 179 4.32 -6.66 -17.09
C GLN A 179 5.58 -6.01 -17.66
N ARG A 180 6.74 -6.41 -17.15
CA ARG A 180 8.07 -5.90 -17.53
C ARG A 180 8.25 -5.77 -19.05
N GLU A 181 7.96 -6.82 -19.80
CA GLU A 181 8.16 -6.86 -21.25
C GLU A 181 7.24 -5.87 -21.97
N THR A 182 6.00 -5.70 -21.50
CA THR A 182 5.06 -4.71 -22.04
C THR A 182 5.53 -3.28 -21.74
N ASN A 183 6.08 -3.02 -20.55
CA ASN A 183 6.69 -1.72 -20.23
C ASN A 183 7.91 -1.42 -21.12
N GLN A 184 8.79 -2.42 -21.30
CA GLN A 184 9.93 -2.31 -22.22
C GLN A 184 9.48 -2.05 -23.66
N ALA A 185 8.40 -2.70 -24.12
CA ALA A 185 7.84 -2.47 -25.45
C ALA A 185 7.31 -1.04 -25.64
N LEU A 186 6.72 -0.41 -24.60
CA LEU A 186 6.36 1.01 -24.64
C LEU A 186 7.59 1.91 -24.75
N ILE A 187 8.69 1.58 -24.07
CA ILE A 187 9.96 2.32 -24.19
C ILE A 187 10.56 2.13 -25.58
N TYR A 188 10.56 0.91 -26.14
CA TYR A 188 10.96 0.67 -27.53
C TYR A 188 10.10 1.46 -28.52
N ALA A 189 8.78 1.53 -28.30
CA ALA A 189 7.90 2.35 -29.12
C ALA A 189 8.30 3.83 -29.07
N LEU A 190 8.60 4.37 -27.89
CA LEU A 190 9.11 5.73 -27.76
C LEU A 190 10.44 5.90 -28.49
N GLN A 191 11.39 4.99 -28.30
CA GLN A 191 12.71 4.98 -28.94
C GLN A 191 12.61 4.95 -30.48
N ALA A 192 11.72 4.14 -31.02
CA ALA A 192 11.44 4.08 -32.45
C ALA A 192 10.91 5.42 -32.98
N GLU A 193 9.93 6.02 -32.28
CA GLU A 193 9.30 7.27 -32.71
C GLU A 193 10.24 8.48 -32.60
N ILE A 194 11.20 8.49 -31.65
CA ILE A 194 12.29 9.50 -31.59
C ILE A 194 13.45 9.21 -32.56
N GLY A 195 13.31 8.18 -33.41
CA GLY A 195 14.24 7.87 -34.50
C GLY A 195 15.48 7.07 -34.09
N MET A 196 15.43 6.26 -33.03
CA MET A 196 16.47 5.26 -32.76
C MET A 196 16.23 4.01 -33.61
N ASP A 197 17.26 3.53 -34.30
CA ASP A 197 17.20 2.26 -35.02
C ASP A 197 17.18 1.04 -34.08
N THR A 198 16.96 -0.14 -34.64
CA THR A 198 16.85 -1.41 -33.89
C THR A 198 18.17 -1.88 -33.27
N GLU A 199 19.31 -1.32 -33.68
CA GLU A 199 20.63 -1.65 -33.11
C GLU A 199 20.96 -0.75 -31.91
N THR A 200 20.42 0.48 -31.92
CA THR A 200 20.62 1.49 -30.87
C THR A 200 19.57 1.39 -29.76
N ALA A 201 18.31 1.14 -30.12
CA ALA A 201 17.21 1.01 -29.18
C ALA A 201 17.41 -0.23 -28.29
N ASN A 202 17.09 -0.10 -27.00
CA ASN A 202 17.39 -1.13 -25.99
C ASN A 202 16.27 -1.31 -24.95
N GLY A 203 15.14 -0.62 -25.11
CA GLY A 203 14.00 -0.72 -24.20
C GLY A 203 14.24 -0.10 -22.82
N ASN A 204 15.36 0.61 -22.62
CA ASN A 204 15.68 1.32 -21.39
C ASN A 204 15.55 2.84 -21.58
N TYR A 205 15.02 3.54 -20.58
CA TYR A 205 14.87 4.99 -20.61
C TYR A 205 16.17 5.71 -20.21
N GLY A 206 17.22 5.53 -21.01
CA GLY A 206 18.55 6.11 -20.77
C GLY A 206 18.74 7.53 -21.33
N PRO A 207 19.99 8.06 -21.27
CA PRO A 207 20.32 9.43 -21.67
C PRO A 207 19.89 9.79 -23.11
N GLY A 208 20.06 8.87 -24.07
CA GLY A 208 19.63 9.10 -25.45
C GLY A 208 18.11 9.27 -25.59
N THR A 209 17.33 8.48 -24.85
CA THR A 209 15.87 8.59 -24.82
C THR A 209 15.46 9.90 -24.13
N THR A 210 16.09 10.23 -22.99
CA THR A 210 15.88 11.48 -22.25
C THR A 210 16.11 12.70 -23.14
N ALA A 211 17.24 12.78 -23.85
CA ALA A 211 17.61 13.94 -24.66
C ALA A 211 16.65 14.21 -25.84
N LYS A 212 15.96 13.18 -26.34
CA LYS A 212 15.07 13.28 -27.51
C LYS A 212 13.58 13.15 -27.15
N THR A 213 13.24 13.06 -25.86
CA THR A 213 11.84 12.95 -25.44
C THR A 213 11.07 14.20 -25.84
N PRO A 214 9.94 14.09 -26.56
CA PRO A 214 9.17 15.26 -26.97
C PRO A 214 8.41 15.88 -25.80
N THR A 215 8.02 17.15 -25.96
CA THR A 215 6.99 17.77 -25.11
C THR A 215 5.66 17.71 -25.83
N LEU A 216 4.63 17.21 -25.15
CA LEU A 216 3.28 17.05 -25.71
C LEU A 216 2.29 17.97 -24.99
N VAL A 217 1.44 18.61 -25.79
CA VAL A 217 0.41 19.56 -25.35
C VAL A 217 -0.93 19.31 -26.07
N GLU A 218 -1.99 19.95 -25.59
CA GLU A 218 -3.30 19.90 -26.22
C GLU A 218 -3.25 20.24 -27.72
N GLY A 219 -3.98 19.47 -28.53
CA GLY A 219 -3.99 19.57 -29.99
C GLY A 219 -2.89 18.77 -30.69
N ASN A 220 -1.87 18.26 -29.98
CA ASN A 220 -0.94 17.29 -30.55
C ASN A 220 -1.66 15.98 -30.90
N SER A 221 -1.16 15.30 -31.94
CA SER A 221 -1.67 13.99 -32.32
C SER A 221 -0.56 13.05 -32.81
N GLY A 222 -0.87 11.75 -32.91
CA GLY A 222 0.03 10.72 -33.40
C GLY A 222 0.52 9.76 -32.30
N ASN A 223 1.62 9.07 -32.57
CA ASN A 223 2.02 7.92 -31.74
C ASN A 223 2.62 8.33 -30.40
N PHE A 224 3.32 9.47 -30.32
CA PHE A 224 3.80 9.98 -29.03
C PHE A 224 2.65 10.19 -28.05
N VAL A 225 1.54 10.77 -28.52
CA VAL A 225 0.33 10.94 -27.72
C VAL A 225 -0.29 9.60 -27.35
N LYS A 226 -0.32 8.64 -28.28
CA LYS A 226 -0.83 7.30 -27.99
C LYS A 226 0.01 6.56 -26.92
N ILE A 227 1.33 6.67 -27.00
CA ILE A 227 2.26 6.15 -25.98
C ILE A 227 1.97 6.82 -24.62
N LEU A 228 1.79 8.15 -24.59
CA LEU A 228 1.40 8.86 -23.37
C LEU A 228 0.06 8.37 -22.81
N GLN A 229 -0.97 8.22 -23.65
CA GLN A 229 -2.28 7.72 -23.24
C GLN A 229 -2.20 6.33 -22.61
N TRP A 230 -1.38 5.44 -23.19
CA TRP A 230 -1.11 4.12 -22.63
C TRP A 230 -0.33 4.17 -21.32
N ALA A 231 0.72 4.99 -21.26
CA ALA A 231 1.54 5.16 -20.07
C ALA A 231 0.73 5.72 -18.89
N LEU A 232 -0.18 6.67 -19.13
CA LEU A 232 -1.15 7.14 -18.15
C LEU A 232 -2.08 6.01 -17.68
N TYR A 233 -2.63 5.24 -18.63
CA TYR A 233 -3.57 4.14 -18.34
C TYR A 233 -3.03 3.08 -17.40
N VAL A 234 -1.81 2.61 -17.67
CA VAL A 234 -1.16 1.57 -16.86
C VAL A 234 -0.72 2.09 -15.49
N ASN A 235 -0.53 3.41 -15.35
CA ASN A 235 -0.25 4.07 -14.07
C ASN A 235 -1.51 4.53 -13.30
N GLY A 236 -2.71 4.13 -13.74
CA GLY A 236 -3.95 4.43 -13.01
C GLY A 236 -4.67 5.72 -13.42
N PHE A 237 -4.14 6.43 -14.41
CA PHE A 237 -4.71 7.67 -14.97
C PHE A 237 -5.39 7.38 -16.31
N ASN A 238 -6.14 8.33 -16.87
CA ASN A 238 -6.77 8.19 -18.19
C ASN A 238 -7.64 6.91 -18.34
N LYS A 239 -8.22 6.41 -17.23
CA LYS A 239 -8.94 5.12 -17.20
C LYS A 239 -10.21 5.09 -18.05
N SER A 240 -10.81 6.24 -18.29
CA SER A 240 -12.01 6.41 -19.12
C SER A 240 -11.69 7.04 -20.50
N GLY A 241 -10.42 7.30 -20.78
CA GLY A 241 -10.01 7.96 -22.01
C GLY A 241 -9.98 7.03 -23.22
N SER A 242 -9.77 7.63 -24.39
CA SER A 242 -9.55 6.90 -25.63
C SER A 242 -8.07 6.82 -25.98
N PHE A 243 -7.67 5.79 -26.72
CA PHE A 243 -6.29 5.56 -27.16
C PHE A 243 -6.11 5.91 -28.64
N ASN A 244 -6.70 7.03 -29.05
CA ASN A 244 -6.76 7.46 -30.44
C ASN A 244 -5.53 8.27 -30.88
N GLY A 245 -4.58 8.55 -29.97
CA GLY A 245 -3.43 9.40 -30.25
C GLY A 245 -3.78 10.87 -30.44
N SER A 246 -4.88 11.36 -29.85
CA SER A 246 -5.22 12.80 -29.81
C SER A 246 -5.08 13.35 -28.39
N PHE A 247 -4.30 14.42 -28.23
CA PHE A 247 -4.05 15.02 -26.93
C PHE A 247 -5.17 16.03 -26.69
N THR A 248 -6.23 15.59 -26.01
CA THR A 248 -7.36 16.44 -25.64
C THR A 248 -7.10 17.16 -24.31
N SER A 249 -7.96 18.10 -23.97
CA SER A 249 -7.92 18.76 -22.66
C SER A 249 -8.06 17.75 -21.51
N GLU A 250 -8.85 16.68 -21.69
CA GLU A 250 -8.99 15.61 -20.70
C GLU A 250 -7.66 14.86 -20.48
N VAL A 251 -6.93 14.51 -21.55
CA VAL A 251 -5.59 13.91 -21.42
C VAL A 251 -4.65 14.86 -20.67
N GLY A 252 -4.74 16.16 -20.94
CA GLY A 252 -4.00 17.19 -20.21
C GLY A 252 -4.33 17.23 -18.72
N GLN A 253 -5.60 17.06 -18.34
CA GLN A 253 -5.98 16.97 -16.92
C GLN A 253 -5.45 15.69 -16.26
N GLU A 254 -5.41 14.56 -16.96
CA GLU A 254 -4.81 13.33 -16.44
C GLU A 254 -3.30 13.45 -16.24
N VAL A 255 -2.60 14.19 -17.13
CA VAL A 255 -1.19 14.57 -16.93
C VAL A 255 -1.02 15.43 -15.69
N LYS A 256 -1.88 16.42 -15.49
CA LYS A 256 -1.84 17.28 -14.30
C LYS A 256 -2.06 16.48 -13.01
N LYS A 257 -3.06 15.57 -13.00
CA LYS A 257 -3.32 14.66 -11.88
C LYS A 257 -2.11 13.77 -11.56
N PHE A 258 -1.43 13.24 -12.57
CA PHE A 258 -0.20 12.47 -12.36
C PHE A 258 0.90 13.34 -11.71
N ARG A 259 1.08 14.58 -12.18
CA ARG A 259 2.04 15.50 -11.58
C ARG A 259 1.71 15.83 -10.13
N GLU A 260 0.45 16.12 -9.82
CA GLU A 260 -0.02 16.38 -8.45
C GLU A 260 0.19 15.14 -7.59
N PHE A 261 -0.15 13.95 -8.10
CA PHE A 261 0.01 12.69 -7.38
C PHE A 261 1.48 12.35 -7.08
N MET A 262 2.42 12.67 -7.97
CA MET A 262 3.87 12.43 -7.81
C MET A 262 4.64 13.65 -7.25
N ASN A 263 3.95 14.74 -6.90
CA ASN A 263 4.53 16.04 -6.52
C ASN A 263 5.59 16.59 -7.51
N LEU A 264 5.29 16.50 -8.81
CA LEU A 264 6.14 16.97 -9.91
C LEU A 264 5.78 18.39 -10.37
N ASN A 265 6.34 19.40 -9.71
CA ASN A 265 6.20 20.79 -10.11
C ASN A 265 6.84 21.09 -11.49
N PRO A 266 6.28 22.01 -12.29
CA PRO A 266 5.01 22.72 -12.07
C PRO A 266 3.78 21.86 -12.42
N TYR A 267 2.67 22.02 -11.69
CA TYR A 267 1.40 21.29 -11.89
C TYR A 267 0.62 21.80 -13.11
N THR A 268 1.12 21.47 -14.30
CA THR A 268 0.56 21.88 -15.60
C THR A 268 -0.06 20.69 -16.35
N THR A 269 -0.78 20.98 -17.44
CA THR A 269 -1.34 19.96 -18.34
C THR A 269 -0.35 19.49 -19.42
N ILE A 270 0.91 19.92 -19.34
CA ILE A 270 1.96 19.64 -20.33
C ILE A 270 2.66 18.32 -19.98
N ALA A 271 2.74 17.39 -20.93
CA ALA A 271 3.54 16.17 -20.78
C ALA A 271 4.93 16.40 -21.35
N ASP A 272 5.85 16.84 -20.49
CA ASP A 272 7.27 17.00 -20.80
C ASP A 272 8.06 15.72 -20.49
N MET A 273 9.40 15.79 -20.61
CA MET A 273 10.29 14.69 -20.29
C MET A 273 10.11 14.17 -18.86
N THR A 274 9.87 15.04 -17.88
CA THR A 274 9.68 14.64 -16.48
C THR A 274 8.44 13.75 -16.33
N VAL A 275 7.33 14.11 -16.99
CA VAL A 275 6.11 13.29 -17.00
C VAL A 275 6.31 11.98 -17.74
N ILE A 276 6.79 12.04 -18.99
CA ILE A 276 6.90 10.85 -19.84
C ILE A 276 7.88 9.84 -19.24
N LYS A 277 9.01 10.30 -18.70
CA LYS A 277 9.99 9.44 -18.02
C LYS A 277 9.42 8.89 -16.71
N GLY A 278 8.73 9.69 -15.90
CA GLY A 278 8.09 9.23 -14.65
C GLY A 278 7.00 8.18 -14.85
N LEU A 279 6.34 8.16 -16.01
CA LEU A 279 5.35 7.14 -16.35
C LEU A 279 5.96 5.82 -16.84
N LEU A 280 7.17 5.86 -17.43
CA LEU A 280 7.79 4.72 -18.11
C LEU A 280 9.01 4.13 -17.37
N SER A 281 9.59 4.87 -16.43
CA SER A 281 10.74 4.48 -15.63
C SER A 281 10.48 4.79 -14.16
N SER A 282 10.78 3.85 -13.26
CA SER A 282 10.52 3.99 -11.83
C SER A 282 11.19 5.25 -11.26
N ALA A 283 12.48 5.43 -11.46
CA ALA A 283 13.23 6.59 -10.97
C ALA A 283 12.81 7.94 -11.60
N GLY A 284 12.06 7.91 -12.70
CA GLY A 284 11.62 9.10 -13.41
C GLY A 284 12.78 10.03 -13.81
N ASN A 285 12.55 11.33 -13.70
CA ASN A 285 13.59 12.33 -13.91
C ASN A 285 14.45 12.48 -12.64
N THR A 286 15.67 11.96 -12.67
CA THR A 286 16.65 12.02 -11.56
C THR A 286 17.19 13.42 -11.27
N ASP A 287 17.04 14.36 -12.22
CA ASP A 287 17.45 15.75 -12.05
C ASP A 287 16.41 16.57 -11.27
N ARG A 288 15.22 16.01 -11.00
CA ARG A 288 14.21 16.69 -10.18
C ARG A 288 14.74 17.00 -8.78
N SER A 289 14.26 18.09 -8.21
CA SER A 289 14.55 18.46 -6.82
C SER A 289 13.99 17.42 -5.86
N ALA A 290 14.68 17.20 -4.75
CA ALA A 290 14.21 16.35 -3.65
C ALA A 290 13.98 17.21 -2.40
N THR A 291 12.90 16.93 -1.68
CA THR A 291 12.57 17.58 -0.40
C THR A 291 13.12 16.77 0.78
N ALA A 292 13.33 15.47 0.58
CA ALA A 292 13.90 14.58 1.57
C ALA A 292 15.17 13.90 1.05
N CYS A 293 15.94 13.35 1.97
CA CYS A 293 17.02 12.43 1.65
C CYS A 293 17.12 11.34 2.70
N ASP A 294 17.71 10.19 2.34
CA ASP A 294 18.17 9.19 3.30
C ASP A 294 19.65 8.84 3.05
N MET A 295 20.28 8.24 4.06
CA MET A 295 21.70 7.90 4.05
C MET A 295 22.05 7.02 5.24
N ALA A 296 23.08 6.18 5.06
CA ALA A 296 23.68 5.42 6.16
C ALA A 296 24.58 6.29 7.07
N THR A 297 25.23 7.32 6.53
CA THR A 297 26.18 8.17 7.26
C THR A 297 25.51 8.91 8.42
N GLN A 298 26.05 8.79 9.64
CA GLN A 298 25.66 9.63 10.77
C GLN A 298 26.07 11.09 10.53
N LEU A 299 25.12 12.01 10.69
CA LEU A 299 25.29 13.41 10.37
C LEU A 299 25.84 14.22 11.55
N ASN A 300 26.86 15.03 11.28
CA ASN A 300 27.28 16.10 12.18
C ASN A 300 26.55 17.43 11.88
N LYS A 301 26.69 18.42 12.77
CA LYS A 301 26.02 19.73 12.65
C LYS A 301 26.30 20.46 11.33
N GLN A 302 27.51 20.36 10.77
CA GLN A 302 27.85 21.01 9.50
C GLN A 302 27.15 20.34 8.32
N GLN A 303 27.10 19.01 8.31
CA GLN A 303 26.40 18.24 7.27
C GLN A 303 24.89 18.50 7.30
N VAL A 304 24.29 18.55 8.50
CA VAL A 304 22.88 18.91 8.67
C VAL A 304 22.59 20.30 8.10
N GLN A 305 23.43 21.29 8.43
CA GLN A 305 23.24 22.65 7.91
C GLN A 305 23.38 22.68 6.37
N LEU A 306 24.35 21.94 5.81
CA LEU A 306 24.52 21.83 4.37
C LEU A 306 23.27 21.22 3.69
N LEU A 307 22.68 20.17 4.27
CA LEU A 307 21.44 19.57 3.74
C LEU A 307 20.30 20.59 3.76
N LYS A 308 20.12 21.33 4.86
CA LYS A 308 19.14 22.42 4.95
C LYS A 308 19.36 23.49 3.89
N ASP A 309 20.60 23.94 3.70
CA ASP A 309 20.96 24.98 2.73
C ASP A 309 20.73 24.50 1.28
N LYS A 310 20.74 23.19 1.03
CA LYS A 310 20.39 22.56 -0.25
C LYS A 310 18.90 22.32 -0.44
N GLY A 311 18.07 22.69 0.53
CA GLY A 311 16.61 22.65 0.43
C GLY A 311 15.96 21.36 0.95
N TYR A 312 16.73 20.47 1.58
CA TYR A 312 16.16 19.31 2.26
C TYR A 312 15.47 19.74 3.56
N SER A 313 14.30 19.16 3.84
CA SER A 313 13.52 19.42 5.06
C SER A 313 13.23 18.15 5.88
N ILE A 314 13.42 16.96 5.30
CA ILE A 314 13.12 15.67 5.94
C ILE A 314 14.26 14.68 5.69
N ILE A 315 14.72 14.01 6.75
CA ILE A 315 15.90 13.15 6.74
C ILE A 315 15.54 11.72 7.16
N GLY A 316 15.71 10.74 6.28
CA GLY A 316 15.53 9.32 6.56
C GLY A 316 16.75 8.75 7.29
N ARG A 317 16.56 8.19 8.48
CA ARG A 317 17.68 7.66 9.29
C ARG A 317 17.39 6.29 9.86
N TYR A 318 18.42 5.45 9.87
CA TYR A 318 18.34 4.08 10.36
C TYR A 318 18.27 4.06 11.89
N LEU A 319 17.36 3.28 12.47
CA LEU A 319 17.25 3.11 13.91
C LEU A 319 18.43 2.32 14.51
N THR A 320 18.98 1.39 13.75
CA THR A 320 19.94 0.39 14.22
C THR A 320 21.03 0.07 13.18
N GLY A 321 22.02 -0.70 13.61
CA GLY A 321 22.97 -1.37 12.73
C GLY A 321 24.21 -0.58 12.35
N SER A 322 24.94 -1.14 11.38
CA SER A 322 26.18 -0.61 10.81
C SER A 322 26.27 -0.96 9.32
N VAL A 323 27.10 -0.24 8.57
CA VAL A 323 27.41 -0.51 7.16
C VAL A 323 28.90 -0.81 6.98
N GLY A 324 29.24 -1.51 5.89
CA GLY A 324 30.61 -1.93 5.62
C GLY A 324 31.08 -3.11 6.46
N THR A 325 32.27 -3.62 6.15
CA THR A 325 32.87 -4.78 6.82
C THR A 325 34.32 -4.49 7.22
N GLY A 326 34.82 -5.22 8.22
CA GLY A 326 36.20 -5.08 8.70
C GLY A 326 36.54 -3.65 9.11
N ALA A 327 37.65 -3.12 8.60
CA ALA A 327 38.13 -1.77 8.90
C ALA A 327 37.22 -0.65 8.34
N ASN A 328 36.34 -0.96 7.38
CA ASN A 328 35.40 -0.01 6.79
C ASN A 328 34.02 -0.01 7.47
N LYS A 329 33.85 -0.82 8.53
CA LYS A 329 32.61 -0.88 9.29
C LYS A 329 32.36 0.46 9.99
N LYS A 330 31.19 1.06 9.74
CA LYS A 330 30.76 2.33 10.32
C LYS A 330 29.36 2.21 10.87
N ASP A 331 29.10 2.90 11.97
CA ASP A 331 27.77 2.98 12.56
C ASP A 331 26.81 3.71 11.62
N LYS A 332 25.63 3.13 11.42
CA LYS A 332 24.57 3.72 10.59
C LYS A 332 23.39 4.20 11.41
N ASN A 333 23.26 3.68 12.63
CA ASN A 333 22.17 3.96 13.54
C ASN A 333 22.12 5.44 13.94
N LEU A 334 20.91 5.95 14.13
CA LEU A 334 20.64 7.27 14.64
C LEU A 334 21.07 7.38 16.11
N THR A 335 21.50 8.58 16.52
CA THR A 335 21.88 8.88 17.91
C THR A 335 21.12 10.09 18.43
N THR A 336 21.00 10.23 19.76
CA THR A 336 20.35 11.40 20.39
C THR A 336 21.04 12.72 20.01
N SER A 337 22.37 12.73 19.88
CA SER A 337 23.11 13.92 19.46
C SER A 337 22.86 14.27 17.99
N GLU A 338 22.74 13.27 17.12
CA GLU A 338 22.36 13.48 15.71
C GLU A 338 20.92 13.99 15.61
N ILE A 339 19.97 13.43 16.37
CA ILE A 339 18.59 13.92 16.45
C ILE A 339 18.57 15.40 16.80
N GLN A 340 19.26 15.80 17.88
CA GLN A 340 19.33 17.20 18.30
C GLN A 340 19.89 18.10 17.19
N ASN A 341 20.96 17.69 16.52
CA ASN A 341 21.54 18.46 15.42
C ASN A 341 20.52 18.68 14.29
N ILE A 342 19.78 17.64 13.90
CA ILE A 342 18.78 17.68 12.83
C ILE A 342 17.58 18.55 13.23
N THR A 343 17.03 18.37 14.43
CA THR A 343 15.83 19.10 14.89
C THR A 343 16.12 20.55 15.25
N ASP A 344 17.31 20.89 15.77
CA ASP A 344 17.76 22.28 15.99
C ASP A 344 17.87 23.06 14.68
N ALA A 345 18.21 22.36 13.59
CA ALA A 345 18.18 22.93 12.25
C ALA A 345 16.75 23.07 11.72
N GLY A 346 15.72 22.60 12.43
CA GLY A 346 14.32 22.65 12.01
C GLY A 346 13.95 21.62 10.96
N LEU A 347 14.74 20.55 10.82
CA LEU A 347 14.48 19.44 9.90
C LEU A 347 13.71 18.32 10.62
N ASN A 348 12.94 17.54 9.85
CA ASN A 348 12.21 16.38 10.35
C ASN A 348 12.98 15.09 10.08
N ILE A 349 12.67 14.03 10.83
CA ILE A 349 13.25 12.69 10.70
C ILE A 349 12.15 11.67 10.45
N PHE A 350 12.37 10.71 9.54
CA PHE A 350 11.57 9.47 9.50
C PHE A 350 12.47 8.24 9.76
N PRO A 351 12.02 7.29 10.61
CA PRO A 351 12.85 6.16 11.00
C PRO A 351 12.78 4.99 10.00
N ILE A 352 13.95 4.45 9.66
CA ILE A 352 14.15 3.28 8.81
C ILE A 352 14.69 2.13 9.67
N TYR A 353 14.24 0.90 9.44
CA TYR A 353 14.81 -0.30 10.06
C TYR A 353 15.37 -1.25 9.00
N GLN A 354 16.64 -1.64 9.14
CA GLN A 354 17.33 -2.56 8.24
C GLN A 354 18.56 -3.21 8.93
N ASP A 355 18.42 -4.29 9.69
CA ASP A 355 19.57 -5.07 10.22
C ASP A 355 19.87 -6.35 9.41
N GLY A 356 19.23 -6.44 8.25
CA GLY A 356 19.27 -7.53 7.28
C GLY A 356 18.59 -7.07 6.00
N GLY A 357 17.94 -7.99 5.30
CA GLY A 357 16.98 -7.65 4.25
C GLY A 357 17.57 -7.44 2.84
N TRP A 358 18.81 -7.87 2.60
CA TRP A 358 19.43 -7.94 1.27
C TRP A 358 19.37 -9.36 0.65
N GLU A 359 18.70 -10.31 1.32
CA GLU A 359 18.51 -11.69 0.87
C GLU A 359 17.05 -12.12 1.10
N GLU A 360 16.46 -12.83 0.13
CA GLU A 360 15.06 -13.29 0.19
C GLU A 360 14.73 -14.14 1.43
N SER A 361 15.64 -15.04 1.82
CA SER A 361 15.46 -15.96 2.95
C SER A 361 15.34 -15.26 4.31
N TYR A 362 15.79 -14.00 4.39
CA TYR A 362 15.69 -13.18 5.59
C TYR A 362 14.22 -12.86 5.93
N PHE A 363 13.35 -12.75 4.92
CA PHE A 363 11.95 -12.36 5.11
C PHE A 363 11.10 -13.56 5.51
N ASN A 364 11.08 -13.83 6.82
CA ASN A 364 10.25 -14.86 7.46
C ASN A 364 9.60 -14.32 8.75
N LYS A 365 8.74 -15.12 9.38
CA LYS A 365 7.98 -14.69 10.57
C LYS A 365 8.90 -14.46 11.77
N GLU A 366 9.90 -15.31 11.96
CA GLU A 366 10.81 -15.27 13.09
C GLU A 366 11.61 -13.97 13.10
N ASN A 367 12.19 -13.62 11.95
CA ASN A 367 12.87 -12.34 11.76
C ASN A 367 11.89 -11.16 11.86
N GLY A 368 10.66 -11.27 11.33
CA GLY A 368 9.66 -10.21 11.49
C GLY A 368 9.28 -9.94 12.94
N ALA A 369 9.27 -10.97 13.80
CA ALA A 369 9.03 -10.80 15.22
C ALA A 369 10.18 -10.09 15.93
N LYS A 370 11.42 -10.53 15.63
CA LYS A 370 12.65 -9.96 16.19
C LYS A 370 12.82 -8.49 15.76
N ASP A 371 12.65 -8.22 14.47
CA ASP A 371 12.83 -6.90 13.89
C ASP A 371 11.78 -5.91 14.42
N GLY A 372 10.52 -6.34 14.55
CA GLY A 372 9.49 -5.52 15.17
C GLY A 372 9.83 -5.14 16.62
N GLN A 373 10.45 -6.05 17.38
CA GLN A 373 10.88 -5.77 18.76
C GLN A 373 12.07 -4.79 18.81
N LEU A 374 13.10 -5.05 18.01
CA LEU A 374 14.31 -4.22 17.98
C LEU A 374 14.00 -2.81 17.47
N ALA A 375 13.19 -2.69 16.41
CA ALA A 375 12.77 -1.40 15.87
C ALA A 375 11.95 -0.60 16.89
N HIS A 376 10.98 -1.23 17.56
CA HIS A 376 10.22 -0.58 18.63
C HIS A 376 11.14 -0.05 19.73
N GLN A 377 12.04 -0.89 20.22
CA GLN A 377 12.94 -0.53 21.32
C GLN A 377 13.86 0.62 20.94
N ALA A 378 14.49 0.55 19.75
CA ALA A 378 15.37 1.60 19.27
C ALA A 378 14.64 2.93 19.11
N ALA A 379 13.47 2.92 18.45
CA ALA A 379 12.67 4.13 18.26
C ALA A 379 12.22 4.75 19.61
N PHE A 380 11.81 3.91 20.55
CA PHE A 380 11.33 4.33 21.86
C PHE A 380 12.44 4.92 22.74
N ASN A 381 13.63 4.32 22.72
CA ASN A 381 14.79 4.84 23.46
C ASN A 381 15.34 6.14 22.85
N LEU A 382 15.19 6.32 21.54
CA LEU A 382 15.55 7.55 20.85
C LEU A 382 14.51 8.67 21.02
N GLY A 383 13.36 8.39 21.64
CA GLY A 383 12.31 9.36 21.93
C GLY A 383 11.38 9.66 20.75
N PHE A 384 11.28 8.78 19.75
CA PHE A 384 10.30 8.96 18.68
C PHE A 384 8.89 9.02 19.27
N PRO A 385 8.08 10.04 18.90
CA PRO A 385 6.78 10.27 19.51
C PRO A 385 5.78 9.17 19.14
N TYR A 386 4.75 9.03 19.98
CA TYR A 386 3.61 8.15 19.73
C TYR A 386 3.04 8.37 18.31
N GLY A 387 2.71 7.27 17.63
CA GLY A 387 2.12 7.29 16.30
C GLY A 387 3.12 7.37 15.14
N THR A 388 4.43 7.51 15.40
CA THR A 388 5.47 7.50 14.36
C THR A 388 5.40 6.22 13.52
N THR A 389 5.56 6.36 12.20
CA THR A 389 5.68 5.24 11.27
C THR A 389 7.13 4.80 11.12
N ILE A 390 7.40 3.51 11.31
CA ILE A 390 8.73 2.92 11.08
C ILE A 390 8.72 2.16 9.75
N TYR A 391 9.66 2.47 8.85
CA TYR A 391 9.76 1.84 7.53
C TYR A 391 10.73 0.65 7.57
N PHE A 392 10.20 -0.57 7.44
CA PHE A 392 11.00 -1.80 7.43
C PHE A 392 11.48 -2.12 6.02
N ALA A 393 12.79 -2.22 5.83
CA ALA A 393 13.40 -2.33 4.51
C ALA A 393 13.40 -3.75 3.92
N VAL A 394 12.84 -3.87 2.71
CA VAL A 394 12.97 -5.01 1.80
C VAL A 394 13.87 -4.58 0.64
N ASP A 395 15.18 -4.70 0.83
CA ASP A 395 16.20 -4.15 -0.06
C ASP A 395 16.82 -5.23 -0.97
N VAL A 396 15.94 -5.94 -1.67
CA VAL A 396 16.29 -7.03 -2.59
C VAL A 396 15.17 -7.22 -3.61
N ASP A 397 15.52 -7.70 -4.81
CA ASP A 397 14.55 -7.96 -5.87
C ASP A 397 13.72 -9.24 -5.61
N ILE A 398 12.62 -9.11 -4.87
CA ILE A 398 11.65 -10.20 -4.66
C ILE A 398 10.68 -10.27 -5.83
N GLN A 399 10.66 -11.41 -6.52
CA GLN A 399 9.73 -11.66 -7.63
C GLN A 399 8.29 -11.82 -7.13
N ASP A 400 7.29 -11.45 -7.94
CA ASP A 400 5.88 -11.46 -7.54
C ASP A 400 5.41 -12.82 -6.97
N GLY A 401 5.91 -13.92 -7.52
CA GLY A 401 5.59 -15.28 -7.08
C GLY A 401 6.05 -15.60 -5.66
N ASP A 402 7.13 -14.96 -5.19
CA ASP A 402 7.77 -15.27 -3.92
C ASP A 402 7.33 -14.34 -2.78
N ILE A 403 6.79 -13.16 -3.10
CA ILE A 403 6.31 -12.15 -2.11
C ILE A 403 5.37 -12.77 -1.07
N ALA A 404 4.42 -13.61 -1.51
CA ALA A 404 3.43 -14.20 -0.63
C ALA A 404 4.02 -15.19 0.40
N GLY A 405 5.11 -15.87 0.03
CA GLY A 405 5.81 -16.84 0.88
C GLY A 405 6.85 -16.23 1.80
N THR A 406 7.29 -14.99 1.52
CA THR A 406 8.45 -14.35 2.17
C THR A 406 8.06 -13.05 2.89
N VAL A 407 7.94 -11.96 2.14
CA VAL A 407 7.71 -10.60 2.65
C VAL A 407 6.38 -10.48 3.40
N LEU A 408 5.29 -11.09 2.91
CA LEU A 408 3.99 -10.95 3.57
C LEU A 408 3.96 -11.60 4.98
N PRO A 409 4.46 -12.83 5.19
CA PRO A 409 4.65 -13.39 6.52
C PRO A 409 5.52 -12.51 7.45
N TYR A 410 6.63 -11.97 6.93
CA TYR A 410 7.51 -11.08 7.68
C TYR A 410 6.80 -9.82 8.16
N ILE A 411 6.21 -9.04 7.23
CA ILE A 411 5.65 -7.73 7.56
C ILE A 411 4.37 -7.83 8.41
N LYS A 412 3.56 -8.88 8.21
CA LYS A 412 2.42 -9.17 9.10
C LYS A 412 2.87 -9.43 10.53
N LYS A 413 4.03 -10.09 10.70
CA LYS A 413 4.55 -10.36 12.04
C LYS A 413 5.14 -9.11 12.69
N VAL A 414 5.85 -8.29 11.91
CA VAL A 414 6.28 -6.94 12.34
C VAL A 414 5.07 -6.13 12.83
N GLN A 415 4.02 -6.05 12.01
CA GLN A 415 2.81 -5.31 12.33
C GLN A 415 2.15 -5.83 13.62
N SER A 416 2.05 -7.15 13.78
CA SER A 416 1.50 -7.75 15.01
C SER A 416 2.29 -7.35 16.25
N VAL A 417 3.63 -7.33 16.17
CA VAL A 417 4.49 -6.91 17.28
C VAL A 417 4.27 -5.44 17.60
N LEU A 418 4.37 -4.55 16.60
CA LEU A 418 4.17 -3.11 16.80
C LEU A 418 2.77 -2.79 17.33
N ALA A 419 1.74 -3.45 16.79
CA ALA A 419 0.36 -3.30 17.26
C ALA A 419 0.15 -3.79 18.69
N SER A 420 0.83 -4.87 19.10
CA SER A 420 0.77 -5.35 20.50
C SER A 420 1.37 -4.34 21.49
N LYS A 421 2.35 -3.55 21.05
CA LYS A 421 2.92 -2.44 21.81
C LYS A 421 2.08 -1.18 21.71
N GLY A 422 1.41 -0.97 20.58
CA GLY A 422 0.48 0.13 20.35
C GLY A 422 1.14 1.51 20.22
N MET A 423 2.47 1.59 20.14
CA MET A 423 3.22 2.86 20.13
C MET A 423 3.46 3.40 18.71
N TYR A 424 3.82 2.52 17.77
CA TYR A 424 4.29 2.89 16.43
C TYR A 424 3.47 2.22 15.33
N GLN A 425 3.46 2.84 14.16
CA GLN A 425 2.83 2.32 12.96
C GLN A 425 3.83 1.58 12.08
N THR A 426 3.32 0.65 11.26
CA THR A 426 4.12 -0.15 10.34
C THR A 426 4.12 0.47 8.95
N GLY A 427 5.29 0.91 8.51
CA GLY A 427 5.61 1.25 7.13
C GLY A 427 6.50 0.18 6.50
N ILE A 428 6.65 0.22 5.18
CA ILE A 428 7.55 -0.68 4.46
C ILE A 428 8.39 0.10 3.45
N TYR A 429 9.67 -0.26 3.34
CA TYR A 429 10.51 0.14 2.22
C TYR A 429 10.68 -1.02 1.23
N GLY A 430 10.56 -0.75 -0.07
CA GLY A 430 10.77 -1.76 -1.10
C GLY A 430 10.25 -1.33 -2.47
N THR A 431 10.27 -2.28 -3.42
CA THR A 431 9.77 -2.02 -4.78
C THR A 431 8.28 -1.71 -4.79
N ARG A 432 7.79 -1.05 -5.84
CA ARG A 432 6.37 -0.73 -6.01
C ARG A 432 5.47 -1.95 -5.79
N ASN A 433 5.82 -3.10 -6.37
CA ASN A 433 5.06 -4.34 -6.18
C ASN A 433 5.08 -4.82 -4.72
N VAL A 434 6.27 -4.89 -4.09
CA VAL A 434 6.39 -5.31 -2.68
C VAL A 434 5.54 -4.44 -1.77
N CYS A 435 5.64 -3.11 -1.93
CA CYS A 435 4.87 -2.14 -1.17
C CYS A 435 3.36 -2.33 -1.38
N GLN A 436 2.90 -2.44 -2.63
CA GLN A 436 1.47 -2.64 -2.93
C GLN A 436 0.95 -3.95 -2.31
N ARG A 437 1.69 -5.06 -2.47
CA ARG A 437 1.29 -6.35 -1.91
C ARG A 437 1.25 -6.34 -0.39
N ALA A 438 2.12 -5.58 0.27
CA ALA A 438 2.09 -5.42 1.72
C ALA A 438 0.87 -4.58 2.17
N VAL A 439 0.58 -3.48 1.47
CA VAL A 439 -0.62 -2.65 1.69
C VAL A 439 -1.91 -3.46 1.54
N ASP A 440 -2.02 -4.29 0.51
CA ASP A 440 -3.21 -5.11 0.23
C ASP A 440 -3.55 -6.09 1.38
N THR A 441 -2.59 -6.38 2.26
CA THR A 441 -2.83 -7.20 3.46
C THR A 441 -3.45 -6.43 4.63
N GLY A 442 -3.47 -5.09 4.57
CA GLY A 442 -3.82 -4.19 5.68
C GLY A 442 -2.73 -4.06 6.75
N ALA A 443 -1.58 -4.72 6.61
CA ALA A 443 -0.49 -4.67 7.58
C ALA A 443 0.33 -3.36 7.52
N VAL A 444 0.31 -2.68 6.37
CA VAL A 444 1.10 -1.47 6.12
C VAL A 444 0.16 -0.33 5.74
N LYS A 445 0.43 0.87 6.25
CA LYS A 445 -0.35 2.09 5.95
C LYS A 445 0.42 3.18 5.19
N SER A 446 1.73 3.01 5.06
CA SER A 446 2.63 3.97 4.42
C SER A 446 3.80 3.25 3.75
N CYS A 447 4.21 3.71 2.58
CA CYS A 447 5.28 3.10 1.79
C CYS A 447 6.43 4.07 1.54
N PHE A 448 7.66 3.56 1.65
CA PHE A 448 8.87 4.21 1.18
C PHE A 448 9.38 3.43 -0.05
N ILE A 449 9.26 4.01 -1.24
CA ILE A 449 9.43 3.27 -2.49
C ILE A 449 10.89 3.29 -2.93
N SER A 450 11.43 2.15 -3.38
CA SER A 450 12.80 2.01 -3.91
C SER A 450 12.88 2.21 -5.44
N ASP A 451 12.34 3.30 -5.96
CA ASP A 451 12.24 3.54 -7.41
C ASP A 451 13.60 3.70 -8.11
N MET A 452 14.65 4.07 -7.39
CA MET A 452 16.02 4.13 -7.92
C MET A 452 16.56 2.77 -8.39
N SER A 453 16.02 1.67 -7.85
CA SER A 453 16.35 0.30 -8.26
C SER A 453 15.61 -0.06 -9.56
N THR A 454 15.94 0.62 -10.66
CA THR A 454 15.26 0.51 -11.96
C THR A 454 15.38 -0.88 -12.59
N GLY A 455 16.31 -1.70 -12.12
CA GLY A 455 16.52 -3.08 -12.58
C GLY A 455 15.66 -4.12 -11.86
N PHE A 456 15.07 -3.78 -10.71
CA PHE A 456 14.32 -4.74 -9.90
C PHE A 456 12.97 -5.04 -10.56
N SER A 457 12.61 -6.33 -10.60
CA SER A 457 11.37 -6.83 -11.21
C SER A 457 10.12 -6.13 -10.67
N GLY A 458 10.07 -5.88 -9.36
CA GLY A 458 8.94 -5.21 -8.70
C GLY A 458 8.75 -3.72 -9.03
N ASN A 459 9.69 -3.11 -9.78
CA ASN A 459 9.60 -1.74 -10.28
C ASN A 459 9.31 -1.69 -11.79
N LEU A 460 9.30 -2.83 -12.47
CA LEU A 460 9.11 -2.92 -13.92
C LEU A 460 7.69 -3.34 -14.27
N GLY A 461 6.85 -2.35 -14.60
CA GLY A 461 5.46 -2.59 -14.97
C GLY A 461 4.47 -2.49 -13.81
N PHE A 462 4.88 -1.90 -12.68
CA PHE A 462 4.02 -1.65 -11.53
C PHE A 462 3.81 -0.14 -11.36
N SER A 463 2.55 0.26 -11.15
CA SER A 463 2.19 1.63 -10.83
C SER A 463 2.61 1.99 -9.41
N MET A 464 2.82 3.28 -9.14
CA MET A 464 3.09 3.78 -7.79
C MET A 464 1.90 3.48 -6.84
N PRO A 465 2.14 2.89 -5.65
CA PRO A 465 1.09 2.69 -4.65
C PRO A 465 0.50 4.03 -4.16
N LYS A 466 -0.79 4.08 -3.82
CA LYS A 466 -1.42 5.32 -3.32
C LYS A 466 -0.94 5.72 -1.93
N GLU A 467 -0.39 4.76 -1.20
CA GLU A 467 0.12 4.86 0.17
C GLU A 467 1.58 5.33 0.20
N TRP A 468 2.21 5.63 -0.94
CA TRP A 468 3.58 6.16 -0.99
C TRP A 468 3.68 7.45 -0.18
N ALA A 469 4.59 7.48 0.80
CA ALA A 469 4.95 8.66 1.58
C ALA A 469 6.28 9.24 1.12
N PHE A 470 7.22 8.33 0.85
CA PHE A 470 8.58 8.61 0.43
C PHE A 470 8.90 7.80 -0.84
N ASP A 471 9.74 8.34 -1.70
CA ASP A 471 10.14 7.74 -2.96
C ASP A 471 11.62 8.00 -3.21
N GLN A 472 12.47 6.99 -3.02
CA GLN A 472 13.91 7.03 -3.25
C GLN A 472 14.20 6.86 -4.74
N PHE A 473 14.79 7.86 -5.39
CA PHE A 473 14.90 7.86 -6.86
C PHE A 473 16.30 8.12 -7.43
N TYR A 474 17.27 8.56 -6.63
CA TYR A 474 18.63 8.83 -7.14
C TYR A 474 19.69 8.96 -6.03
N GLU A 475 20.80 8.25 -6.15
CA GLU A 475 21.98 8.38 -5.27
C GLU A 475 23.01 9.35 -5.86
N HIS A 476 23.65 10.17 -5.02
CA HIS A 476 24.82 10.95 -5.40
C HIS A 476 25.71 11.32 -4.20
N GLU A 477 26.94 11.78 -4.49
CA GLU A 477 27.92 12.19 -3.47
C GLU A 477 28.37 13.66 -3.59
N ASP A 478 27.70 14.46 -4.42
CA ASP A 478 28.10 15.86 -4.73
C ASP A 478 28.21 16.80 -3.51
N LEU A 479 27.68 16.41 -2.35
CA LEU A 479 27.79 17.17 -1.08
C LEU A 479 29.03 16.79 -0.25
N GLY A 480 29.89 15.91 -0.77
CA GLY A 480 31.07 15.38 -0.08
C GLY A 480 30.80 14.14 0.80
N PHE A 481 29.59 13.59 0.72
CA PHE A 481 29.20 12.31 1.33
C PHE A 481 27.98 11.73 0.58
N PRO A 482 27.80 10.40 0.55
CA PRO A 482 26.69 9.77 -0.16
C PRO A 482 25.35 10.06 0.49
N ILE A 483 24.39 10.45 -0.35
CA ILE A 483 22.97 10.61 -0.01
C ILE A 483 22.09 10.07 -1.13
N ASP A 484 20.91 9.61 -0.74
CA ASP A 484 19.83 9.26 -1.66
C ASP A 484 18.79 10.38 -1.67
N LYS A 485 18.42 10.84 -2.87
CA LYS A 485 17.33 11.78 -3.08
C LYS A 485 15.99 11.07 -2.89
N VAL A 486 15.16 11.67 -2.04
CA VAL A 486 13.83 11.16 -1.69
C VAL A 486 12.75 12.21 -2.00
N ALA A 487 11.79 11.85 -2.84
CA ALA A 487 10.56 12.62 -3.05
C ALA A 487 9.55 12.33 -1.94
N VAL A 488 8.69 13.31 -1.63
CA VAL A 488 7.77 13.27 -0.49
C VAL A 488 6.36 13.50 -0.98
N SER A 489 5.41 12.63 -0.63
CA SER A 489 3.98 12.82 -0.95
C SER A 489 3.25 13.71 0.05
N TYR A 490 3.87 13.93 1.21
CA TYR A 490 3.34 14.58 2.42
C TYR A 490 2.26 13.78 3.18
N ARG A 491 2.06 12.51 2.84
CA ARG A 491 1.32 11.57 3.71
C ARG A 491 2.03 11.31 5.03
N ASP A 492 3.35 11.39 5.02
CA ASP A 492 4.22 11.41 6.19
C ASP A 492 5.15 12.62 6.03
N SER A 493 5.25 13.43 7.09
CA SER A 493 6.11 14.61 7.12
C SER A 493 7.38 14.38 7.94
N GLY A 494 7.57 13.17 8.47
CA GLY A 494 8.54 12.90 9.53
C GLY A 494 8.18 13.60 10.84
N VAL A 495 9.09 13.53 11.80
CA VAL A 495 8.94 14.15 13.12
C VAL A 495 10.12 15.06 13.45
N ASN A 496 9.87 16.18 14.11
CA ASN A 496 10.93 17.06 14.64
C ASN A 496 10.81 17.29 16.16
N GLN A 497 9.79 16.70 16.79
CA GLN A 497 9.61 16.70 18.23
C GLN A 497 9.81 15.28 18.73
N PHE A 498 10.74 15.14 19.66
CA PHE A 498 11.07 13.88 20.31
C PHE A 498 10.61 13.98 21.76
N ASN A 499 9.80 13.00 22.15
CA ASN A 499 9.19 12.95 23.47
C ASN A 499 10.02 12.08 24.38
N THR A 500 9.92 12.32 25.68
CA THR A 500 10.42 11.37 26.66
C THR A 500 9.62 10.07 26.58
N THR A 501 10.26 9.01 27.04
CA THR A 501 9.69 7.66 27.14
C THR A 501 8.39 7.64 27.95
N GLU A 502 8.32 8.40 29.04
CA GLU A 502 7.13 8.55 29.89
C GLU A 502 5.96 9.22 29.15
N GLU A 503 6.22 10.33 28.45
CA GLU A 503 5.18 11.05 27.70
C GLU A 503 4.56 10.16 26.62
N SER A 504 5.39 9.42 25.89
CA SER A 504 4.94 8.50 24.85
C SER A 504 4.04 7.39 25.43
N LEU A 505 4.39 6.85 26.61
CA LEU A 505 3.55 5.88 27.31
C LEU A 505 2.21 6.48 27.73
N VAL A 506 2.19 7.71 28.24
CA VAL A 506 0.94 8.39 28.60
C VAL A 506 0.05 8.57 27.36
N GLN A 507 0.61 8.99 26.23
CA GLN A 507 -0.12 9.16 24.97
C GLN A 507 -0.69 7.81 24.47
N GLN A 508 0.11 6.76 24.49
CA GLN A 508 -0.31 5.41 24.10
C GLN A 508 -1.47 4.90 24.98
N GLN A 509 -1.34 5.03 26.29
CA GLN A 509 -2.38 4.59 27.25
C GLN A 509 -3.67 5.42 27.09
N ALA A 510 -3.53 6.72 26.83
CA ALA A 510 -4.67 7.58 26.50
C ALA A 510 -5.38 7.10 25.23
N ALA A 511 -4.65 6.81 24.16
CA ALA A 511 -5.22 6.31 22.91
C ALA A 511 -5.96 4.98 23.09
N GLN A 512 -5.41 4.06 23.88
CA GLN A 512 -6.07 2.80 24.21
C GLN A 512 -7.39 3.01 24.96
N LEU A 513 -7.42 3.93 25.93
CA LEU A 513 -8.64 4.29 26.66
C LEU A 513 -9.68 4.94 25.73
N LEU A 514 -9.28 5.91 24.90
CA LEU A 514 -10.16 6.58 23.95
C LEU A 514 -10.75 5.61 22.92
N LYS A 515 -9.94 4.64 22.44
CA LYS A 515 -10.42 3.58 21.55
C LYS A 515 -11.46 2.68 22.22
N LYS A 516 -11.28 2.34 23.50
CA LYS A 516 -12.26 1.56 24.29
C LYS A 516 -13.56 2.32 24.51
N LEU A 517 -13.51 3.65 24.61
CA LEU A 517 -14.67 4.52 24.66
C LEU A 517 -15.42 4.60 23.31
N LYS A 518 -14.92 3.94 22.24
CA LYS A 518 -15.57 3.86 20.92
C LYS A 518 -15.98 5.24 20.38
N TRP A 519 -15.19 6.27 20.67
CA TRP A 519 -15.31 7.58 20.02
C TRP A 519 -14.68 7.45 18.62
N THR A 520 -15.42 6.81 17.71
CA THR A 520 -14.99 6.31 16.39
C THR A 520 -14.47 7.38 15.43
N THR A 521 -14.44 8.65 15.84
CA THR A 521 -13.76 9.74 15.13
C THR A 521 -12.29 9.91 15.54
N LEU A 522 -11.76 9.13 16.50
CA LEU A 522 -10.42 9.31 17.08
C LEU A 522 -9.34 8.31 16.63
N ASP A 523 -9.64 7.38 15.69
CA ASP A 523 -8.65 6.41 15.20
C ASP A 523 -7.42 7.04 14.49
N THR A 524 -7.42 8.38 14.34
CA THR A 524 -6.40 9.17 13.64
C THR A 524 -5.85 10.35 14.46
N VAL A 525 -6.28 10.54 15.71
CA VAL A 525 -5.82 11.71 16.50
C VAL A 525 -4.47 11.41 17.16
N ASN A 526 -3.44 12.14 16.74
CA ASN A 526 -2.18 12.23 17.46
C ASN A 526 -2.41 13.03 18.75
N ILE A 527 -2.32 12.35 19.89
CA ILE A 527 -2.62 12.92 21.21
C ILE A 527 -1.40 13.71 21.68
N ASN A 528 -1.45 15.03 21.59
CA ASN A 528 -0.54 15.92 22.32
C ASN A 528 -1.00 16.09 23.77
N LEU A 529 -0.07 15.96 24.71
CA LEU A 529 -0.33 16.20 26.12
C LEU A 529 -0.69 17.67 26.37
N ASN A 530 -1.50 17.90 27.39
CA ASN A 530 -1.98 19.20 27.85
C ASN A 530 -2.74 20.04 26.81
N THR A 531 -3.03 19.46 25.63
CA THR A 531 -3.83 20.07 24.57
C THR A 531 -5.30 19.69 24.77
N GLU A 532 -6.20 20.68 24.73
CA GLU A 532 -7.64 20.43 24.71
C GLU A 532 -8.10 20.19 23.27
N TYR A 533 -8.89 19.13 23.08
CA TYR A 533 -9.48 18.77 21.80
C TYR A 533 -10.98 18.97 21.89
N HIS A 534 -11.58 19.53 20.84
CA HIS A 534 -13.02 19.66 20.67
C HIS A 534 -13.47 18.80 19.50
N ILE A 535 -14.39 17.88 19.73
CA ILE A 535 -14.99 17.04 18.70
C ILE A 535 -16.51 17.19 18.75
N VAL A 536 -17.13 17.18 17.57
CA VAL A 536 -18.58 17.31 17.39
C VAL A 536 -19.08 16.02 16.74
N PRO A 537 -19.31 14.94 17.51
CA PRO A 537 -19.66 13.63 16.96
C PRO A 537 -21.03 13.62 16.27
N THR A 538 -21.93 14.52 16.63
CA THR A 538 -23.22 14.75 15.97
C THR A 538 -23.58 16.23 16.05
N PHE A 539 -24.61 16.66 15.31
CA PHE A 539 -25.07 18.05 15.32
C PHE A 539 -25.55 18.57 16.70
N SER A 540 -25.76 17.69 17.68
CA SER A 540 -26.33 18.02 19.00
C SER A 540 -25.41 17.74 20.18
N VAL A 541 -24.19 17.23 19.95
CA VAL A 541 -23.27 16.81 21.02
C VAL A 541 -21.90 17.44 20.79
N ASP A 542 -21.36 18.08 21.81
CA ASP A 542 -19.98 18.55 21.85
C ASP A 542 -19.22 17.74 22.89
N VAL A 543 -18.03 17.26 22.53
CA VAL A 543 -17.12 16.61 23.46
C VAL A 543 -15.80 17.37 23.48
N TYR A 544 -15.36 17.74 24.67
CA TYR A 544 -14.03 18.28 24.91
C TYR A 544 -13.21 17.26 25.67
N PHE A 545 -11.95 17.03 25.29
CA PHE A 545 -11.07 16.16 26.08
C PHE A 545 -9.64 16.70 26.16
N LYS A 546 -8.96 16.34 27.25
CA LYS A 546 -7.57 16.71 27.53
C LYS A 546 -6.85 15.57 28.23
N VAL A 547 -5.61 15.31 27.83
CA VAL A 547 -4.74 14.29 28.43
C VAL A 547 -3.55 14.97 29.10
N ALA A 548 -3.20 14.54 30.31
CA ALA A 548 -2.04 15.06 31.04
C ALA A 548 -1.25 13.93 31.71
N ALA A 549 0.07 14.07 31.74
CA ALA A 549 0.99 13.19 32.48
C ALA A 549 1.10 13.62 33.95
N SER A 550 -0.03 13.66 34.67
CA SER A 550 -0.08 14.16 36.04
C SER A 550 -1.03 13.34 36.90
N TRP A 551 -0.72 13.25 38.19
CA TRP A 551 -1.56 12.60 39.20
C TRP A 551 -1.67 13.49 40.44
N GLU A 552 -2.84 14.04 40.67
CA GLU A 552 -3.19 14.66 41.95
C GLU A 552 -4.52 14.12 42.45
N ASN A 553 -4.51 13.60 43.69
CA ASN A 553 -5.69 13.12 44.38
C ASN A 553 -6.13 14.17 45.41
N ASN A 554 -6.75 15.25 44.94
CA ASN A 554 -7.33 16.26 45.82
C ASN A 554 -8.72 15.81 46.27
N ASN A 555 -8.74 14.99 47.32
CA ASN A 555 -9.88 14.71 48.21
C ASN A 555 -11.08 13.92 47.60
N PRO A 556 -11.21 12.60 47.84
CA PRO A 556 -12.23 11.70 47.27
C PRO A 556 -13.66 11.90 47.83
N LYS A 557 -13.98 13.09 48.35
CA LYS A 557 -15.27 13.42 48.98
C LYS A 557 -16.10 14.46 48.23
N ALA A 558 -15.58 15.02 47.14
CA ALA A 558 -16.30 15.97 46.30
C ALA A 558 -16.60 15.32 44.94
N GLY A 559 -17.76 14.66 44.81
CA GLY A 559 -18.21 14.04 43.56
C GLY A 559 -17.81 12.57 43.41
N TYR A 560 -18.60 11.84 42.63
CA TYR A 560 -18.65 10.39 42.57
C TYR A 560 -17.36 9.78 41.99
N SER A 561 -16.44 9.35 42.86
CA SER A 561 -15.17 8.71 42.49
C SER A 561 -15.22 7.18 42.64
N LEU A 562 -14.84 6.44 41.60
CA LEU A 562 -14.73 4.98 41.59
C LEU A 562 -13.26 4.58 41.58
N VAL A 563 -12.86 3.71 42.50
CA VAL A 563 -11.49 3.18 42.56
C VAL A 563 -11.40 1.93 41.70
N VAL A 564 -10.40 1.85 40.83
CA VAL A 564 -10.06 0.66 40.06
C VAL A 564 -8.77 0.07 40.61
N SER A 565 -8.81 -1.20 40.99
CA SER A 565 -7.67 -1.94 41.53
C SER A 565 -7.50 -3.25 40.77
N ASN A 566 -6.28 -3.51 40.27
CA ASN A 566 -5.94 -4.72 39.52
C ASN A 566 -6.94 -5.03 38.38
N GLY A 567 -7.36 -3.99 37.65
CA GLY A 567 -8.27 -4.12 36.53
C GLY A 567 -9.74 -4.33 36.90
N ASN A 568 -10.09 -4.26 38.19
CA ASN A 568 -11.45 -4.47 38.71
C ASN A 568 -11.93 -3.22 39.45
N VAL A 569 -13.22 -2.93 39.33
CA VAL A 569 -13.85 -1.81 40.04
C VAL A 569 -14.13 -2.23 41.47
N ASP A 570 -13.67 -1.42 42.43
CA ASP A 570 -13.96 -1.61 43.85
C ASP A 570 -15.42 -1.22 44.14
N LYS A 571 -16.30 -2.22 44.12
CA LYS A 571 -17.76 -2.05 44.34
C LYS A 571 -18.12 -1.64 45.77
N ILE A 572 -17.19 -1.68 46.73
CA ILE A 572 -17.46 -1.36 48.14
C ILE A 572 -17.60 0.16 48.37
N LYS A 573 -17.10 1.00 47.45
CA LYS A 573 -17.25 2.48 47.52
C LYS A 573 -18.42 3.03 46.72
N TYR A 574 -19.38 2.18 46.33
CA TYR A 574 -20.50 2.54 45.48
C TYR A 574 -21.69 3.19 46.21
N SER A 575 -21.75 3.13 47.54
CA SER A 575 -23.02 3.34 48.25
C SER A 575 -22.87 4.14 49.53
N ASP A 576 -23.39 5.37 49.51
CA ASP A 576 -24.37 5.74 50.55
C ASP A 576 -25.25 6.92 50.08
N PRO A 577 -24.72 8.07 49.60
CA PRO A 577 -25.60 9.21 49.30
C PRO A 577 -26.18 9.24 47.87
N LEU A 578 -25.47 8.71 46.87
CA LEU A 578 -25.90 8.79 45.45
C LEU A 578 -27.11 7.91 45.18
N GLN A 579 -27.04 6.66 45.62
CA GLN A 579 -28.08 5.66 45.35
C GLN A 579 -29.37 6.03 46.08
N GLU A 580 -29.27 6.57 47.30
CA GLU A 580 -30.43 7.01 48.08
C GLU A 580 -31.17 8.18 47.41
N GLU A 581 -30.43 9.10 46.77
CA GLU A 581 -31.03 10.24 46.07
C GLU A 581 -31.55 9.88 44.67
N LEU A 582 -30.86 9.01 43.93
CA LEU A 582 -31.34 8.45 42.66
C LEU A 582 -32.61 7.62 42.86
N ASN A 583 -32.68 6.84 43.95
CA ASN A 583 -33.86 6.04 44.29
C ASN A 583 -35.10 6.89 44.59
N LYS A 584 -34.97 8.17 44.99
CA LYS A 584 -36.10 9.09 45.18
C LYS A 584 -36.81 9.48 43.87
N TYR A 585 -36.12 9.34 42.73
CA TYR A 585 -36.63 9.68 41.40
C TYR A 585 -36.71 8.44 40.48
N SER A 586 -36.66 7.23 41.06
CA SER A 586 -36.65 5.95 40.34
C SER A 586 -37.83 5.77 39.40
N ASP A 587 -38.97 6.42 39.65
CA ASP A 587 -40.15 6.35 38.78
C ASP A 587 -40.02 7.21 37.50
N ILE A 588 -39.17 8.25 37.51
CA ILE A 588 -38.85 9.09 36.35
C ILE A 588 -37.62 8.52 35.60
N LEU A 589 -36.72 7.86 36.32
CA LEU A 589 -35.53 7.18 35.80
C LEU A 589 -35.80 5.79 35.19
N LYS A 590 -37.07 5.32 35.17
CA LYS A 590 -37.50 4.05 34.56
C LYS A 590 -37.29 3.95 33.04
N LEU A 591 -36.81 4.99 32.39
CA LEU A 591 -36.33 4.91 31.02
C LEU A 591 -34.92 4.30 31.03
N GLN A 592 -34.85 3.01 30.73
CA GLN A 592 -33.72 2.19 30.25
C GLN A 592 -32.29 2.59 30.70
N GLY A 593 -31.66 1.82 31.60
CA GLY A 593 -30.18 1.84 31.63
C GLY A 593 -29.37 1.30 32.81
N ASP A 594 -29.94 0.72 33.88
CA ASP A 594 -29.15 0.29 35.06
C ASP A 594 -27.95 -0.63 34.74
N GLN A 595 -27.98 -1.36 33.62
CA GLN A 595 -26.88 -2.24 33.19
C GLN A 595 -25.78 -1.57 32.34
N GLN A 596 -26.02 -0.39 31.76
CA GLN A 596 -25.12 0.17 30.73
C GLN A 596 -23.93 0.94 31.31
N ILE A 597 -24.11 1.70 32.39
CA ILE A 597 -23.02 2.42 33.08
C ILE A 597 -22.04 1.41 33.70
N GLU A 598 -22.56 0.36 34.34
CA GLU A 598 -21.74 -0.72 34.90
C GLU A 598 -20.96 -1.45 33.79
N THR A 599 -21.59 -1.68 32.62
CA THR A 599 -20.93 -2.28 31.44
C THR A 599 -19.78 -1.41 30.93
N VAL A 600 -19.96 -0.08 30.82
CA VAL A 600 -18.91 0.85 30.39
C VAL A 600 -17.75 0.85 31.39
N ILE A 601 -18.05 1.03 32.67
CA ILE A 601 -17.04 1.08 33.73
C ILE A 601 -16.25 -0.24 33.79
N ASN A 602 -16.93 -1.38 33.72
CA ASN A 602 -16.29 -2.70 33.68
C ASN A 602 -15.46 -2.92 32.40
N SER A 603 -15.85 -2.30 31.27
CA SER A 603 -15.06 -2.38 30.02
C SER A 603 -13.77 -1.56 30.06
N LEU A 604 -13.75 -0.47 30.84
CA LEU A 604 -12.60 0.40 31.02
C LEU A 604 -11.63 -0.12 32.08
N ALA A 605 -12.16 -0.78 33.12
CA ALA A 605 -11.39 -1.22 34.29
C ALA A 605 -10.12 -2.02 33.95
N PRO A 606 -10.13 -3.02 33.03
CA PRO A 606 -8.91 -3.73 32.64
C PRO A 606 -7.86 -2.82 32.00
N THR A 607 -8.28 -1.81 31.24
CA THR A 607 -7.38 -0.84 30.60
C THR A 607 -6.87 0.17 31.62
N ILE A 608 -7.64 0.50 32.67
CA ILE A 608 -7.20 1.38 33.76
C ILE A 608 -6.20 0.67 34.67
N GLY A 609 -6.40 -0.60 35.00
CA GLY A 609 -5.52 -1.35 35.89
C GLY A 609 -5.62 -0.84 37.33
N ASN A 610 -4.81 0.16 37.68
CA ASN A 610 -4.84 0.85 38.98
C ASN A 610 -5.12 2.34 38.77
N GLY A 611 -6.22 2.84 39.32
CA GLY A 611 -6.67 4.20 39.01
C GLY A 611 -7.94 4.64 39.72
N VAL A 612 -8.43 5.80 39.33
CA VAL A 612 -9.68 6.39 39.79
C VAL A 612 -10.47 6.93 38.59
N ILE A 613 -11.77 6.74 38.57
CA ILE A 613 -12.69 7.41 37.65
C ILE A 613 -13.52 8.40 38.47
N GLU A 614 -13.51 9.69 38.13
CA GLU A 614 -14.30 10.73 38.78
C GLU A 614 -15.33 11.27 37.78
N THR A 615 -16.52 11.62 38.26
CA THR A 615 -17.54 12.27 37.43
C THR A 615 -18.32 13.35 38.18
N GLY A 616 -18.79 14.35 37.44
CA GLY A 616 -19.59 15.46 37.96
C GLY A 616 -20.24 16.27 36.85
N ILE A 617 -21.07 17.24 37.22
CA ILE A 617 -21.72 18.17 36.28
C ILE A 617 -20.75 19.32 35.96
N CYS A 618 -20.76 19.79 34.70
CA CYS A 618 -19.97 20.94 34.25
C CYS A 618 -20.80 21.86 33.34
N ALA A 619 -20.32 23.09 33.13
CA ALA A 619 -20.95 24.07 32.25
C ALA A 619 -19.90 24.76 31.38
N ARG A 620 -20.25 25.04 30.12
CA ARG A 620 -19.40 25.71 29.13
C ARG A 620 -20.27 26.29 28.02
N ASP A 621 -19.96 27.50 27.54
CA ASP A 621 -20.60 28.14 26.38
C ASP A 621 -22.15 28.11 26.38
N GLY A 622 -22.76 28.37 27.54
CA GLY A 622 -24.21 28.35 27.70
C GLY A 622 -24.86 26.97 27.72
N LYS A 623 -24.06 25.89 27.76
CA LYS A 623 -24.49 24.48 27.84
C LYS A 623 -24.13 23.86 29.18
N ILE A 624 -25.01 22.99 29.67
CA ILE A 624 -24.77 22.13 30.84
C ILE A 624 -24.41 20.72 30.34
N GLY A 625 -23.41 20.10 30.96
CA GLY A 625 -22.83 18.84 30.53
C GLY A 625 -22.32 17.98 31.68
N MET A 626 -21.69 16.86 31.31
CA MET A 626 -21.07 15.90 32.22
C MET A 626 -19.55 15.90 32.05
N LYS A 627 -18.83 15.87 33.16
CA LYS A 627 -17.37 15.73 33.21
C LYS A 627 -17.00 14.33 33.70
N PHE A 628 -15.99 13.76 33.06
CA PHE A 628 -15.35 12.49 33.41
C PHE A 628 -13.84 12.73 33.54
N ILE A 629 -13.24 12.18 34.58
CA ILE A 629 -11.79 12.22 34.80
C ILE A 629 -11.32 10.80 35.08
N ILE A 630 -10.49 10.25 34.21
CA ILE A 630 -9.83 8.95 34.42
C ILE A 630 -8.40 9.21 34.81
N LYS A 631 -8.03 8.82 36.04
CA LYS A 631 -6.67 8.85 36.56
C LYS A 631 -6.14 7.43 36.59
N LYS A 632 -4.99 7.17 35.95
CA LYS A 632 -4.34 5.86 35.90
C LYS A 632 -2.88 5.95 36.33
N GLN A 633 -2.42 4.97 37.11
CA GLN A 633 -1.00 4.70 37.32
C GLN A 633 -0.47 3.81 36.19
N ILE A 634 0.66 4.21 35.60
CA ILE A 634 1.33 3.47 34.53
C ILE A 634 2.63 2.93 35.11
N LYS A 635 2.76 1.61 35.12
CA LYS A 635 4.01 0.91 35.44
C LYS A 635 4.32 -0.03 34.30
N GLU A 636 5.42 0.24 33.60
CA GLU A 636 5.89 -0.57 32.47
C GLU A 636 7.35 -0.92 32.74
N THR A 637 7.69 -2.20 32.59
CA THR A 637 9.08 -2.66 32.64
C THR A 637 9.55 -2.87 31.21
N ILE A 638 10.56 -2.08 30.82
CA ILE A 638 11.12 -2.12 29.48
C ILE A 638 12.61 -2.44 29.64
N GLU A 639 13.00 -3.63 29.16
CA GLU A 639 14.38 -4.15 29.26
C GLU A 639 14.98 -4.11 30.67
N GLY A 640 14.16 -4.40 31.69
CA GLY A 640 14.59 -4.43 33.08
C GLY A 640 14.63 -3.07 33.78
N HIS A 641 14.35 -1.96 33.07
CA HIS A 641 14.13 -0.65 33.67
C HIS A 641 12.65 -0.44 33.92
N GLU A 642 12.29 -0.07 35.14
CA GLU A 642 10.91 0.22 35.51
C GLU A 642 10.62 1.71 35.30
N ILE A 643 9.66 2.00 34.42
CA ILE A 643 9.14 3.35 34.21
C ILE A 643 7.83 3.45 34.98
N GLN A 644 7.76 4.40 35.90
CA GLN A 644 6.55 4.72 36.64
C GLN A 644 6.10 6.14 36.29
N THR A 645 4.92 6.27 35.70
CA THR A 645 4.30 7.57 35.39
C THR A 645 2.79 7.50 35.62
N SER A 646 2.07 8.56 35.30
CA SER A 646 0.63 8.62 35.50
C SER A 646 -0.08 9.34 34.36
N LEU A 647 -1.35 9.00 34.19
CA LEU A 647 -2.23 9.58 33.18
C LEU A 647 -3.46 10.17 33.87
N THR A 648 -3.81 11.40 33.52
CA THR A 648 -5.14 11.97 33.72
C THR A 648 -5.77 12.27 32.36
N LEU A 649 -6.87 11.58 32.04
CA LEU A 649 -7.75 11.88 30.91
C LEU A 649 -8.99 12.60 31.43
N THR A 650 -9.18 13.85 31.05
CA THR A 650 -10.40 14.62 31.32
C THR A 650 -11.26 14.67 30.06
N ALA A 651 -12.55 14.40 30.18
CA ALA A 651 -13.53 14.54 29.11
C ALA A 651 -14.78 15.27 29.62
N GLU A 652 -15.30 16.19 28.83
CA GLU A 652 -16.51 16.97 29.10
C GLU A 652 -17.46 16.78 27.92
N ILE A 653 -18.71 16.44 28.21
CA ILE A 653 -19.74 16.14 27.20
C ILE A 653 -20.89 17.11 27.40
N TYR A 654 -21.18 17.89 26.37
CA TYR A 654 -22.26 18.86 26.35
C TYR A 654 -23.28 18.47 25.29
N THR A 655 -24.52 18.82 25.55
CA THR A 655 -25.64 18.56 24.64
C THR A 655 -26.37 19.85 24.35
N THR A 656 -26.84 19.99 23.12
CA THR A 656 -27.62 21.15 22.71
C THR A 656 -29.08 20.96 23.16
N PRO A 657 -29.69 21.93 23.87
CA PRO A 657 -31.07 21.81 24.31
C PRO A 657 -32.04 21.62 23.14
N LEU A 658 -32.96 20.65 23.26
CA LEU A 658 -34.05 20.43 22.29
C LEU A 658 -35.06 21.58 22.35
N ASN A 659 -35.78 21.83 21.25
CA ASN A 659 -36.89 22.77 21.19
C ASN A 659 -38.20 22.03 20.81
N PRO A 660 -39.27 22.05 21.64
CA PRO A 660 -39.38 22.74 22.93
C PRO A 660 -38.52 22.13 24.04
N ALA A 661 -37.90 22.99 24.84
CA ALA A 661 -37.02 22.59 25.92
C ALA A 661 -37.83 21.96 27.08
N PRO A 662 -37.45 20.77 27.59
CA PRO A 662 -38.11 20.13 28.73
C PRO A 662 -38.00 20.92 30.05
N ILE A 663 -37.10 21.90 30.10
CA ILE A 663 -36.90 22.82 31.23
C ILE A 663 -37.19 24.23 30.74
N PRO A 664 -37.97 25.03 31.47
CA PRO A 664 -38.14 26.44 31.17
C PRO A 664 -36.79 27.17 31.10
N VAL A 665 -36.57 27.93 30.01
CA VAL A 665 -35.32 28.67 29.72
C VAL A 665 -34.75 29.46 30.92
N PRO A 666 -35.56 30.14 31.76
CA PRO A 666 -35.03 30.86 32.92
C PRO A 666 -34.34 29.95 33.96
N LYS A 667 -34.88 28.75 34.21
CA LYS A 667 -34.31 27.78 35.17
C LYS A 667 -33.04 27.14 34.64
N TYR A 668 -32.94 26.92 33.33
CA TYR A 668 -31.73 26.43 32.69
C TYR A 668 -30.58 27.43 32.85
N LYS A 669 -30.85 28.73 32.67
CA LYS A 669 -29.87 29.80 32.81
C LYS A 669 -29.40 29.98 34.27
N GLU A 670 -30.31 29.85 35.23
CA GLU A 670 -29.96 29.87 36.67
C GLU A 670 -29.02 28.70 37.01
N LEU A 671 -29.36 27.48 36.59
CA LEU A 671 -28.53 26.30 36.82
C LEU A 671 -27.16 26.40 36.14
N TYR A 672 -27.11 26.93 34.91
CA TYR A 672 -25.85 27.18 34.21
C TYR A 672 -24.95 28.14 34.99
N ASN A 673 -25.49 29.27 35.45
CA ASN A 673 -24.73 30.25 36.24
C ASN A 673 -24.26 29.65 37.58
N ASP A 674 -25.11 28.90 38.27
CA ASP A 674 -24.77 28.20 39.52
C ASP A 674 -23.57 27.23 39.33
N ILE A 675 -23.47 26.56 38.17
CA ILE A 675 -22.34 25.66 37.85
C ILE A 675 -21.07 26.44 37.49
N VAL A 676 -21.19 27.54 36.75
CA VAL A 676 -20.05 28.38 36.32
C VAL A 676 -19.42 29.13 37.50
N GLU A 677 -20.22 29.60 38.46
CA GLU A 677 -19.77 30.40 39.61
C GLU A 677 -19.10 29.57 40.72
N GLY A 678 -19.14 28.24 40.66
CA GLY A 678 -18.42 27.35 41.58
C GLY A 678 -18.87 27.49 43.04
N LEU A 679 -20.07 27.01 43.38
CA LEU A 679 -20.62 27.16 44.74
C LEU A 679 -20.04 26.19 45.79
N SER A 680 -19.70 26.75 46.95
CA SER A 680 -19.18 26.10 48.17
C SER A 680 -20.21 25.27 48.97
N THR A 681 -21.48 25.26 48.56
CA THR A 681 -22.55 24.48 49.21
C THR A 681 -23.51 23.97 48.16
N ILE A 682 -23.38 22.70 47.79
CA ILE A 682 -24.30 22.03 46.86
C ILE A 682 -25.69 21.96 47.52
N ASN A 683 -26.67 22.69 46.96
CA ASN A 683 -28.07 22.43 47.24
C ASN A 683 -28.52 21.25 46.37
N TRP A 684 -28.54 20.06 46.98
CA TRP A 684 -28.85 18.78 46.32
C TRP A 684 -30.22 18.76 45.61
N GLY A 685 -31.18 19.57 46.03
CA GLY A 685 -32.47 19.74 45.34
C GLY A 685 -32.36 20.45 43.98
N LYS A 686 -31.40 21.37 43.82
CA LYS A 686 -31.10 22.01 42.52
C LYS A 686 -30.30 21.09 41.60
N VAL A 687 -29.40 20.27 42.16
CA VAL A 687 -28.65 19.24 41.41
C VAL A 687 -29.57 18.12 40.93
N ALA A 688 -30.53 17.68 41.74
CA ALA A 688 -31.56 16.73 41.33
C ALA A 688 -32.47 17.29 40.22
N LEU A 689 -32.81 18.59 40.26
CA LEU A 689 -33.48 19.29 39.15
C LEU A 689 -32.61 19.37 37.89
N GLY A 690 -31.28 19.52 38.03
CA GLY A 690 -30.31 19.48 36.93
C GLY A 690 -30.11 18.09 36.31
N MET A 691 -30.12 17.04 37.13
CA MET A 691 -30.12 15.65 36.67
C MET A 691 -31.47 15.28 36.04
N GLY A 692 -32.58 15.75 36.61
CA GLY A 692 -33.92 15.60 36.06
C GLY A 692 -34.10 16.36 34.74
N ALA A 693 -33.47 17.54 34.61
CA ALA A 693 -33.33 18.32 33.39
C ALA A 693 -32.61 17.53 32.28
N LEU A 694 -31.47 16.91 32.58
CA LEU A 694 -30.71 16.04 31.66
C LEU A 694 -31.49 14.75 31.31
N ALA A 695 -32.22 14.19 32.26
CA ALA A 695 -33.09 13.02 32.05
C ALA A 695 -34.31 13.35 31.16
N LEU A 696 -34.95 14.51 31.36
CA LEU A 696 -36.11 14.99 30.58
C LEU A 696 -35.73 15.45 29.17
N MET A 697 -34.47 15.85 28.94
CA MET A 697 -33.89 16.13 27.61
C MET A 697 -33.42 14.88 26.86
N GLY A 698 -33.62 13.67 27.41
CA GLY A 698 -33.26 12.41 26.75
C GLY A 698 -31.77 12.08 26.77
N ILE A 699 -31.00 12.64 27.71
CA ILE A 699 -29.52 12.57 27.70
C ILE A 699 -28.96 11.55 28.70
N ALA A 700 -29.77 11.03 29.63
CA ALA A 700 -29.35 9.92 30.48
C ALA A 700 -29.37 8.54 29.76
N ILE A 701 -30.05 8.40 28.62
CA ILE A 701 -30.40 7.08 28.03
C ILE A 701 -29.71 6.79 26.70
N THR A 702 -28.97 7.75 26.18
CA THR A 702 -27.85 7.43 25.28
C THR A 702 -26.63 7.99 25.99
N VAL A 703 -25.76 7.16 26.55
CA VAL A 703 -24.80 6.48 25.69
C VAL A 703 -24.29 7.46 24.62
N ALA A 704 -23.75 8.60 25.05
CA ALA A 704 -22.67 9.28 24.34
C ALA A 704 -21.44 8.34 24.31
N ALA A 705 -21.65 7.21 23.62
CA ALA A 705 -20.71 6.17 23.23
C ALA A 705 -20.22 5.17 24.29
N ALA A 706 -21.13 4.40 24.90
CA ALA A 706 -20.76 3.04 25.31
C ALA A 706 -20.59 2.10 24.10
N LEU A 707 -21.27 2.35 22.98
CA LEU A 707 -21.53 1.32 21.99
C LEU A 707 -21.79 1.91 20.58
N ALA A 708 -20.72 2.21 19.82
CA ALA A 708 -20.84 2.41 18.37
C ALA A 708 -21.44 1.24 17.52
N PRO A 709 -21.67 -0.02 17.99
CA PRO A 709 -22.24 -1.06 17.10
C PRO A 709 -23.71 -0.87 16.67
N ALA A 710 -24.55 -0.13 17.41
CA ALA A 710 -26.00 -0.19 17.21
C ALA A 710 -26.55 0.66 16.05
N ILE A 711 -25.76 1.57 15.45
CA ILE A 711 -26.22 2.38 14.30
C ILE A 711 -26.06 1.59 12.98
N ALA A 712 -25.14 0.63 12.92
CA ALA A 712 -24.93 -0.20 11.74
C ALA A 712 -26.02 -1.28 11.56
N GLU A 713 -26.48 -1.92 12.64
CA GLU A 713 -27.52 -2.97 12.57
C GLU A 713 -28.93 -2.40 12.34
N PHE A 714 -29.19 -1.13 12.69
CA PHE A 714 -30.50 -0.50 12.46
C PHE A 714 -30.78 -0.21 10.98
N ILE A 715 -29.74 -0.03 10.15
CA ILE A 715 -29.88 0.25 8.72
C ILE A 715 -30.06 -1.04 7.89
N GLU A 716 -29.50 -2.16 8.34
CA GLU A 716 -29.67 -3.47 7.67
C GLU A 716 -31.04 -4.11 7.95
N GLY A 717 -31.63 -3.85 9.13
CA GLY A 717 -32.99 -4.29 9.48
C GLY A 717 -34.11 -3.57 8.73
N ILE A 718 -33.89 -2.37 8.20
CA ILE A 718 -34.90 -1.59 7.47
C ILE A 718 -35.11 -2.11 6.03
N PHE A 719 -34.16 -2.84 5.45
CA PHE A 719 -34.30 -3.41 4.10
C PHE A 719 -34.95 -4.79 4.02
N THR A 720 -35.37 -5.37 5.15
CA THR A 720 -35.96 -6.73 5.17
C THR A 720 -37.43 -6.78 5.62
N VAL A 721 -38.08 -5.63 5.91
CA VAL A 721 -39.49 -5.59 6.40
C VAL A 721 -40.42 -4.71 5.54
N LEU A 722 -40.05 -4.36 4.30
CA LEU A 722 -40.97 -3.76 3.33
C LEU A 722 -41.06 -4.61 2.06
N ASN A 723 -41.60 -5.82 2.23
CA ASN A 723 -42.36 -6.53 1.21
C ASN A 723 -43.75 -6.74 1.79
N LEU A 724 -44.70 -5.87 1.45
CA LEU A 724 -46.14 -6.15 1.38
C LEU A 724 -46.85 -4.98 0.68
N VAL A 725 -47.35 -5.32 -0.52
CA VAL A 725 -48.11 -4.56 -1.54
C VAL A 725 -47.29 -3.69 -2.47
#